data_AF-A0ABC9SIZ2-F1
#
_entry.id   AF-A0ABC9SIZ2-F1
#
_cell.length_a   1.000
_cell.length_b   1.000
_cell.length_c   1.000
_cell.angle_alpha   90.00
_cell.angle_beta   90.00
_cell.angle_gamma   90.00
#
_symmetry.space_group_name_H-M   'P 1'
#
loop_
_entity.id
_entity.type
_entity.pdbx_description
1 polymer ?
#
loop_
_entity_poly.entity_id
_entity_poly.type
_entity_poly.pdbx_seq_one_letter_code
_entity_poly.pdbx_strand_id
1 'polypeptide(L)'
;MDESGFVSNNVFLNYYSFGSLLLFLTSMLISGVFLFIDQKVSSTKHLAIGTFFLGIFQFGYVISTFLYHPFAAYHRWITVGFILPAILHIGQFIARYPENDFPKFNRITTIVLWSIALFSIGYFCFSTWNASVKYYFTAHRWDFNAEDVNSKIAIIVFSYMFINFLAIPIWRMIHLRGKTRWVVFTFMMSFLIGGTALVIANLLGNDGYLERSIYFTSIVFLFMIAFFIILILYLNFSVEKTSFMLEIVGITFVTVLIVMQILIYISNEDKEFEYDTLSRIRVEKALEGESVKGGISYVFKWNNVENSFDKERYDPKVHPDQEQIEIDFKNTLLYEEMFNLSENGFRESLLELMDHSHENFGGYKYFIVNFLAEHPNLEDKNLKLELSKELSRLNLHVITASNKLDNIFVEDFCTKGKNFLENYKILKMFQIFLEYHWSFCKSDGEYISPTAFKEKILNYFRPFVPSFTKYYRGKSVGDYNFHYIGFIKYDRERNDISEVGFSYRAYREFVHPTALKQIIVLSAVIVTIVFLFPFFFRASLFSPLKDLLSGVEAVNGGNLEVQVPIRTKDEIGFLASSFNNMVFSICNARKELRDYANYLAAKVRFRTEELSEKIEELQNLKIQQDGDYFLTSLLAKPLNYNANKSTRISTQFLLRQKKQFEFKGKQADLGGDICITGNLRLGTSSDYKRYVFAMNGDAMGKSMQGAGGALVIGVIVNSILTRSAADDRILDISPEQWLTEMYEELNSVFKSFDGSMVVSASFFLIEENSGKTYYFNAEHPFTVLYRGERAIFLESSLTLRKIGLESEYAFQVFTTTLREGDVLIVGSDGKDDLNLTPNKDVRSINEDETLFLKIVEAGKGDIEQIEQLICKKGEIIDDLSLLRIEYGVPQLNPEKNCLGTESEGISDWNISYSHARQLYRNGNVKEAIDKLMDLYSKTPEDSKVIKLLGLLSFKDKDYVTAVETLGKYLELNSELSEYWYYFSIANKKLGRFSEAISASEKVAIKQPNNINNLVNLSDLYRLQREYVRAKEIAIKILDLDPQNENAKKILKEIENKI
;
A
#
# COMPACT_ATOMS: atom_id res chain seq x y z
N MET A 1 27.74 16.53 -46.52
CA MET A 1 26.43 16.37 -45.85
C MET A 1 26.51 17.19 -44.57
N ASP A 2 25.59 18.14 -44.37
CA ASP A 2 25.54 18.94 -43.13
C ASP A 2 25.56 18.02 -41.91
N GLU A 3 26.43 18.30 -40.94
CA GLU A 3 26.57 17.52 -39.70
C GLU A 3 25.25 17.41 -38.91
N SER A 4 24.34 18.39 -39.07
CA SER A 4 23.01 18.39 -38.48
C SER A 4 22.06 17.36 -39.12
N GLY A 5 22.16 17.13 -40.44
CA GLY A 5 21.39 16.10 -41.15
C GLY A 5 21.94 14.68 -40.96
N PHE A 6 23.21 14.56 -40.56
CA PHE A 6 23.89 13.29 -40.28
C PHE A 6 23.40 12.64 -38.98
N VAL A 7 23.16 13.44 -37.94
CA VAL A 7 22.68 12.94 -36.65
C VAL A 7 21.19 12.61 -36.71
N SER A 8 20.35 13.46 -37.32
CA SER A 8 18.89 13.23 -37.33
C SER A 8 18.49 11.94 -38.04
N ASN A 9 19.22 11.55 -39.09
CA ASN A 9 18.89 10.37 -39.90
C ASN A 9 19.28 9.04 -39.23
N ASN A 10 20.04 9.05 -38.14
CA ASN A 10 20.53 7.84 -37.45
C ASN A 10 19.95 7.67 -36.03
N VAL A 11 18.94 8.46 -35.66
CA VAL A 11 18.28 8.38 -34.35
C VAL A 11 17.08 7.43 -34.44
N PHE A 12 17.18 6.29 -33.78
CA PHE A 12 16.12 5.28 -33.71
C PHE A 12 15.88 4.85 -32.27
N LEU A 13 14.74 5.24 -31.72
CA LEU A 13 14.31 4.82 -30.39
C LEU A 13 13.84 3.35 -30.39
N ASN A 14 14.12 2.66 -29.30
CA ASN A 14 13.69 1.28 -29.02
C ASN A 14 13.44 1.10 -27.50
N TYR A 15 13.03 -0.10 -27.09
CA TYR A 15 12.83 -0.46 -25.68
C TYR A 15 14.02 -0.11 -24.79
N TYR A 16 15.25 -0.41 -25.23
CA TYR A 16 16.46 -0.16 -24.45
C TYR A 16 16.75 1.34 -24.26
N SER A 17 16.52 2.15 -25.29
CA SER A 17 16.64 3.61 -25.19
C SER A 17 15.64 4.20 -24.21
N PHE A 18 14.41 3.65 -24.18
CA PHE A 18 13.42 4.01 -23.17
C PHE A 18 13.88 3.62 -21.77
N GLY A 19 14.29 2.37 -21.56
CA GLY A 19 14.69 1.86 -20.25
C GLY A 19 15.88 2.62 -19.65
N SER A 20 16.88 2.94 -20.46
CA SER A 20 18.00 3.78 -20.01
C SER A 20 17.61 5.22 -19.75
N LEU A 21 16.71 5.79 -20.57
CA LEU A 21 16.22 7.15 -20.37
C LEU A 21 15.42 7.24 -19.08
N LEU A 22 14.58 6.24 -18.81
CA LEU A 22 13.84 6.11 -17.56
C LEU A 22 14.79 6.10 -16.37
N LEU A 23 15.81 5.23 -16.38
CA LEU A 23 16.81 5.19 -15.30
C LEU A 23 17.57 6.50 -15.13
N PHE A 24 17.95 7.15 -16.23
CA PHE A 24 18.60 8.46 -16.21
C PHE A 24 17.72 9.51 -15.50
N LEU A 25 16.46 9.62 -15.93
CA LEU A 25 15.50 10.59 -15.37
C LEU A 25 15.22 10.29 -13.90
N THR A 26 15.00 9.02 -13.53
CA THR A 26 14.82 8.60 -12.13
C THR A 26 16.03 8.98 -11.28
N SER A 27 17.24 8.67 -11.75
CA SER A 27 18.48 8.99 -11.01
C SER A 27 18.67 10.48 -10.81
N MET A 28 18.41 11.28 -11.86
CA MET A 28 18.52 12.74 -11.81
C MET A 28 17.48 13.36 -10.87
N LEU A 29 16.26 12.84 -10.86
CA LEU A 29 15.20 13.32 -9.98
C LEU A 29 15.47 12.94 -8.53
N ILE A 30 15.88 11.70 -8.24
CA ILE A 30 16.28 11.29 -6.88
C ILE A 30 17.47 12.12 -6.39
N SER A 31 18.45 12.37 -7.26
CA SER A 31 19.55 13.28 -6.92
C SER A 31 19.03 14.69 -6.60
N GLY A 32 18.12 15.22 -7.43
CA GLY A 32 17.44 16.49 -7.18
C GLY A 32 16.75 16.52 -5.81
N VAL A 33 15.94 15.50 -5.51
CA VAL A 33 15.26 15.33 -4.22
C VAL A 33 16.25 15.46 -3.05
N PHE A 34 17.39 14.77 -3.09
CA PHE A 34 18.39 14.86 -2.03
C PHE A 34 19.20 16.17 -2.04
N LEU A 35 19.39 16.81 -3.19
CA LEU A 35 20.05 18.10 -3.30
C LEU A 35 19.19 19.25 -2.76
N PHE A 36 17.87 19.18 -2.88
CA PHE A 36 16.94 20.22 -2.43
C PHE A 36 16.54 20.11 -0.94
N ILE A 37 17.08 19.15 -0.18
CA ILE A 37 16.91 19.10 1.27
C ILE A 37 17.67 20.25 1.94
N ASP A 38 16.95 21.02 2.76
CA ASP A 38 17.50 22.13 3.56
C ASP A 38 18.39 21.61 4.70
N GLN A 39 19.49 22.31 4.98
CA GLN A 39 20.47 21.96 6.03
C GLN A 39 21.04 20.53 5.95
N LYS A 40 21.29 20.01 4.74
CA LYS A 40 21.78 18.64 4.54
C LYS A 40 23.16 18.32 5.15
N VAL A 41 23.22 17.19 5.85
CA VAL A 41 24.38 16.52 6.44
C VAL A 41 25.32 16.02 5.34
N SER A 42 26.60 15.86 5.70
CA SER A 42 27.63 15.42 4.75
C SER A 42 27.29 14.09 4.06
N SER A 43 26.67 13.14 4.75
CA SER A 43 26.26 11.83 4.21
C SER A 43 25.29 11.99 3.03
N THR A 44 24.22 12.77 3.21
CA THR A 44 23.19 13.04 2.19
C THR A 44 23.76 13.72 0.95
N LYS A 45 24.73 14.62 1.10
CA LYS A 45 25.46 15.20 -0.05
C LYS A 45 26.14 14.14 -0.89
N HIS A 46 26.77 13.14 -0.26
CA HIS A 46 27.41 12.04 -0.98
C HIS A 46 26.38 11.13 -1.68
N LEU A 47 25.22 10.87 -1.07
CA LEU A 47 24.14 10.12 -1.72
C LEU A 47 23.60 10.86 -2.95
N ALA A 48 23.41 12.17 -2.84
CA ALA A 48 22.94 13.02 -3.92
C ALA A 48 23.93 13.08 -5.10
N ILE A 49 25.23 13.23 -4.82
CA ILE A 49 26.29 13.22 -5.84
C ILE A 49 26.44 11.82 -6.46
N GLY A 50 26.34 10.76 -5.66
CA GLY A 50 26.43 9.38 -6.13
C GLY A 50 25.29 9.03 -7.09
N THR A 51 24.06 9.40 -6.75
CA THR A 51 22.89 9.24 -7.62
C THR A 51 22.96 10.12 -8.88
N PHE A 52 23.54 11.32 -8.78
CA PHE A 52 23.81 12.18 -9.95
C PHE A 52 24.79 11.52 -10.95
N PHE A 53 25.94 11.04 -10.47
CA PHE A 53 26.90 10.34 -11.30
C PHE A 53 26.33 9.05 -11.87
N LEU A 54 25.52 8.34 -11.10
CA LEU A 54 24.79 7.18 -11.60
C LEU A 54 23.81 7.57 -12.72
N GLY A 55 23.17 8.73 -12.63
CA GLY A 55 22.40 9.31 -13.75
C GLY A 55 23.27 9.50 -15.00
N ILE A 56 24.40 10.20 -14.90
CA ILE A 56 25.30 10.40 -16.06
C ILE A 56 25.78 9.07 -16.65
N PHE A 57 26.08 8.08 -15.81
CA PHE A 57 26.38 6.72 -16.23
C PHE A 57 25.25 6.13 -17.09
N GLN A 58 24.00 6.25 -16.66
CA GLN A 58 22.84 5.76 -17.43
C GLN A 58 22.63 6.54 -18.74
N PHE A 59 22.94 7.84 -18.76
CA PHE A 59 22.87 8.66 -19.97
C PHE A 59 23.81 8.14 -21.08
N GLY A 60 24.97 7.56 -20.70
CA GLY A 60 25.81 6.86 -21.66
C GLY A 60 25.05 5.74 -22.40
N TYR A 61 24.28 4.92 -21.68
CA TYR A 61 23.47 3.87 -22.32
C TYR A 61 22.29 4.40 -23.13
N VAL A 62 21.76 5.59 -22.81
CA VAL A 62 20.79 6.28 -23.67
C VAL A 62 21.43 6.54 -25.04
N ILE A 63 22.61 7.17 -25.07
CA ILE A 63 23.35 7.45 -26.31
C ILE A 63 23.61 6.19 -27.12
N SER A 64 24.00 5.09 -26.47
CA SER A 64 24.36 3.85 -27.18
C SER A 64 23.21 3.14 -27.86
N THR A 65 21.99 3.32 -27.34
CA THR A 65 20.81 2.58 -27.78
C THR A 65 19.97 3.37 -28.79
N PHE A 66 19.86 4.70 -28.67
CA PHE A 66 19.11 5.48 -29.66
C PHE A 66 19.93 5.82 -30.91
N LEU A 67 21.25 5.97 -30.81
CA LEU A 67 22.08 6.38 -31.94
C LEU A 67 22.58 5.15 -32.71
N TYR A 68 22.02 4.91 -33.88
CA TYR A 68 22.46 3.85 -34.77
C TYR A 68 23.64 4.32 -35.63
N HIS A 69 24.80 4.51 -34.98
CA HIS A 69 26.04 4.94 -35.63
C HIS A 69 27.26 4.46 -34.82
N PRO A 70 28.39 4.08 -35.44
CA PRO A 70 29.62 3.66 -34.74
C PRO A 70 30.12 4.62 -33.65
N PHE A 71 29.90 5.93 -33.83
CA PHE A 71 30.19 6.96 -32.82
C PHE A 71 29.52 6.69 -31.46
N ALA A 72 28.39 5.98 -31.45
CA ALA A 72 27.71 5.61 -30.23
C ALA A 72 28.56 4.70 -29.32
N ALA A 73 29.62 4.03 -29.82
CA ALA A 73 30.56 3.27 -28.99
C ALA A 73 31.28 4.13 -27.93
N TYR A 74 31.49 5.42 -28.20
CA TYR A 74 32.11 6.37 -27.26
C TYR A 74 31.28 6.63 -26.00
N HIS A 75 30.03 6.16 -25.95
CA HIS A 75 29.27 6.13 -24.71
C HIS A 75 30.02 5.41 -23.57
N ARG A 76 30.91 4.46 -23.89
CA ARG A 76 31.70 3.74 -22.90
C ARG A 76 32.61 4.65 -22.09
N TRP A 77 33.09 5.76 -22.67
CA TRP A 77 33.86 6.77 -21.93
C TRP A 77 33.02 7.43 -20.84
N ILE A 78 31.73 7.63 -21.09
CA ILE A 78 30.77 8.11 -20.09
C ILE A 78 30.48 7.00 -19.07
N THR A 79 30.16 5.78 -19.52
CA THR A 79 29.80 4.71 -18.58
C THR A 79 30.97 4.32 -17.66
N VAL A 80 32.18 4.18 -18.19
CA VAL A 80 33.37 3.87 -17.37
C VAL A 80 33.80 5.09 -16.56
N GLY A 81 33.65 6.29 -17.12
CA GLY A 81 33.96 7.56 -16.47
C GLY A 81 33.19 7.80 -15.17
N PHE A 82 31.91 7.41 -15.12
CA PHE A 82 31.02 7.79 -14.01
C PHE A 82 30.58 6.65 -13.09
N ILE A 83 30.80 5.38 -13.46
CA ILE A 83 30.42 4.25 -12.59
C ILE A 83 31.25 4.19 -11.30
N LEU A 84 32.57 4.38 -11.38
CA LEU A 84 33.44 4.32 -10.19
C LEU A 84 33.18 5.52 -9.24
N PRO A 85 33.07 6.77 -9.73
CA PRO A 85 32.61 7.89 -8.91
C PRO A 85 31.23 7.66 -8.27
N ALA A 86 30.27 7.09 -9.00
CA ALA A 86 28.94 6.79 -8.45
C ALA A 86 29.02 5.82 -7.27
N ILE A 87 29.67 4.66 -7.44
CA ILE A 87 29.83 3.65 -6.38
C ILE A 87 30.59 4.22 -5.19
N LEU A 88 31.66 5.00 -5.44
CA LEU A 88 32.44 5.68 -4.41
C LEU A 88 31.55 6.60 -3.57
N HIS A 89 30.80 7.50 -4.19
CA HIS A 89 29.97 8.46 -3.47
C HIS A 89 28.81 7.78 -2.70
N ILE A 90 28.22 6.71 -3.25
CA ILE A 90 27.21 5.92 -2.53
C ILE A 90 27.83 5.18 -1.34
N GLY A 91 29.02 4.59 -1.47
CA GLY A 91 29.72 3.97 -0.31
C GLY A 91 30.11 4.98 0.75
N GLN A 92 30.50 6.18 0.32
CA GLN A 92 30.81 7.32 1.18
C GLN A 92 29.60 7.91 1.90
N PHE A 93 28.38 7.67 1.41
CA PHE A 93 27.15 7.93 2.16
C PHE A 93 27.05 6.96 3.35
N ILE A 94 27.19 5.64 3.12
CA ILE A 94 27.09 4.64 4.20
C ILE A 94 28.20 4.84 5.25
N ALA A 95 29.41 5.14 4.82
CA ALA A 95 30.55 5.39 5.71
C ALA A 95 30.35 6.60 6.65
N ARG A 96 29.48 7.54 6.27
CA ARG A 96 29.17 8.77 7.03
C ARG A 96 27.78 8.77 7.65
N TYR A 97 26.96 7.76 7.40
CA TYR A 97 25.60 7.67 7.94
C TYR A 97 25.62 7.08 9.37
N PRO A 98 24.84 7.60 10.33
CA PRO A 98 24.01 8.82 10.25
C PRO A 98 24.85 10.10 10.36
N GLU A 99 25.88 10.10 11.20
CA GLU A 99 26.85 11.19 11.34
C GLU A 99 28.28 10.72 11.01
N ASN A 100 29.16 11.67 10.67
CA ASN A 100 30.52 11.39 10.22
C ASN A 100 31.48 11.21 11.41
N ASP A 101 31.39 10.08 12.11
CA ASP A 101 32.20 9.79 13.31
C ASP A 101 33.69 9.65 13.02
N PHE A 102 34.07 9.30 11.78
CA PHE A 102 35.45 9.01 11.37
C PHE A 102 35.91 9.91 10.21
N PRO A 103 36.02 11.23 10.40
CA PRO A 103 36.23 12.18 9.31
C PRO A 103 37.57 12.02 8.60
N LYS A 104 38.65 11.68 9.34
CA LYS A 104 39.99 11.45 8.76
C LYS A 104 40.01 10.21 7.86
N PHE A 105 39.45 9.10 8.34
CA PHE A 105 39.35 7.85 7.58
C PHE A 105 38.51 8.05 6.31
N ASN A 106 37.34 8.67 6.42
CA ASN A 106 36.45 8.93 5.29
C ASN A 106 37.09 9.86 4.24
N ARG A 107 37.87 10.86 4.66
CA ARG A 107 38.60 11.74 3.73
C ARG A 107 39.72 10.99 3.00
N ILE A 108 40.51 10.19 3.70
CA ILE A 108 41.61 9.41 3.10
C ILE A 108 41.05 8.38 2.10
N THR A 109 40.04 7.62 2.49
CA THR A 109 39.41 6.62 1.60
C THR A 109 38.81 7.27 0.36
N THR A 110 38.16 8.44 0.51
CA THR A 110 37.64 9.22 -0.64
C THR A 110 38.77 9.59 -1.61
N ILE A 111 39.91 10.10 -1.12
CA ILE A 111 41.05 10.52 -1.96
C ILE A 111 41.66 9.32 -2.68
N VAL A 112 41.91 8.22 -1.95
CA VAL A 112 42.51 7.00 -2.53
C VAL A 112 41.60 6.42 -3.63
N LEU A 113 40.30 6.29 -3.36
CA LEU A 113 39.35 5.78 -4.34
C LEU A 113 39.24 6.73 -5.55
N TRP A 114 39.24 8.05 -5.38
CA TRP A 114 39.25 8.96 -6.53
C TRP A 114 40.51 8.84 -7.38
N SER A 115 41.69 8.69 -6.77
CA SER A 115 42.95 8.48 -7.50
C SER A 115 42.93 7.20 -8.33
N ILE A 116 42.42 6.09 -7.76
CA ILE A 116 42.26 4.83 -8.50
C ILE A 116 41.25 5.01 -9.64
N ALA A 117 40.13 5.68 -9.39
CA ALA A 117 39.10 5.92 -10.40
C ALA A 117 39.65 6.72 -11.59
N LEU A 118 40.35 7.83 -11.34
CA LEU A 118 40.97 8.66 -12.38
C LEU A 118 42.01 7.87 -13.19
N PHE A 119 42.83 7.06 -12.52
CA PHE A 119 43.79 6.18 -13.22
C PHE A 119 43.09 5.15 -14.11
N SER A 120 42.06 4.47 -13.61
CA SER A 120 41.30 3.47 -14.38
C SER A 120 40.58 4.09 -15.58
N ILE A 121 40.02 5.30 -15.42
CA ILE A 121 39.37 6.05 -16.51
C ILE A 121 40.41 6.43 -17.57
N GLY A 122 41.57 6.96 -17.15
CA GLY A 122 42.67 7.30 -18.06
C GLY A 122 43.18 6.08 -18.82
N TYR A 123 43.38 4.95 -18.13
CA TYR A 123 43.78 3.68 -18.74
C TYR A 123 42.75 3.18 -19.77
N PHE A 124 41.46 3.26 -19.45
CA PHE A 124 40.40 2.85 -20.36
C PHE A 124 40.34 3.72 -21.62
N CYS A 125 40.33 5.05 -21.46
CA CYS A 125 40.29 5.98 -22.59
C CYS A 125 41.52 5.84 -23.49
N PHE A 126 42.72 5.67 -22.90
CA PHE A 126 43.94 5.44 -23.66
C PHE A 126 43.90 4.12 -24.45
N SER A 127 43.43 3.04 -23.81
CA SER A 127 43.40 1.71 -24.44
C SER A 127 42.29 1.58 -25.51
N THR A 128 41.24 2.39 -25.43
CA THR A 128 40.10 2.35 -26.37
C THR A 128 40.16 3.40 -27.48
N TRP A 129 41.12 4.33 -27.44
CA TRP A 129 41.21 5.45 -28.38
C TRP A 129 41.21 5.03 -29.86
N ASN A 130 41.88 3.92 -30.19
CA ASN A 130 41.97 3.35 -31.55
C ASN A 130 41.33 1.96 -31.66
N ALA A 131 40.44 1.59 -30.73
CA ALA A 131 39.79 0.28 -30.76
C ALA A 131 38.75 0.22 -31.91
N SER A 132 38.63 -0.95 -32.55
CA SER A 132 37.53 -1.20 -33.49
C SER A 132 36.18 -1.28 -32.75
N VAL A 133 35.06 -1.19 -33.47
CA VAL A 133 33.72 -1.08 -32.90
C VAL A 133 32.81 -2.19 -33.38
N LYS A 134 32.16 -2.91 -32.46
CA LYS A 134 31.24 -4.03 -32.76
C LYS A 134 29.80 -3.61 -32.50
N TYR A 135 28.88 -4.03 -33.37
CA TYR A 135 27.45 -3.86 -33.15
C TYR A 135 26.86 -5.12 -32.51
N TYR A 136 26.17 -4.96 -31.39
CA TYR A 136 25.45 -6.05 -30.72
C TYR A 136 23.98 -6.01 -31.11
N PHE A 137 23.56 -6.93 -31.98
CA PHE A 137 22.17 -7.01 -32.45
C PHE A 137 21.15 -7.29 -31.35
N THR A 138 21.49 -8.11 -30.35
CA THR A 138 20.58 -8.48 -29.25
C THR A 138 20.28 -7.32 -28.31
N ALA A 139 21.23 -6.41 -28.10
CA ALA A 139 21.06 -5.20 -27.27
C ALA A 139 20.93 -3.91 -28.10
N HIS A 140 20.89 -4.03 -29.43
CA HIS A 140 20.69 -2.94 -30.38
C HIS A 140 21.67 -1.74 -30.25
N ARG A 141 22.94 -2.00 -29.90
CA ARG A 141 23.93 -0.95 -29.56
C ARG A 141 25.33 -1.17 -30.14
N TRP A 142 26.08 -0.09 -30.27
CA TRP A 142 27.52 -0.10 -30.58
C TRP A 142 28.38 -0.15 -29.31
N ASP A 143 29.47 -0.90 -29.35
CA ASP A 143 30.46 -0.99 -28.27
C ASP A 143 31.89 -1.06 -28.83
N PHE A 144 32.90 -0.82 -27.99
CA PHE A 144 34.29 -1.03 -28.36
C PHE A 144 34.63 -2.53 -28.35
N ASN A 145 35.31 -2.98 -29.40
CA ASN A 145 35.91 -4.30 -29.51
C ASN A 145 37.22 -4.36 -28.71
N ALA A 146 37.12 -4.20 -27.38
CA ALA A 146 38.25 -4.09 -26.45
C ALA A 146 38.00 -4.92 -25.17
N GLU A 147 37.81 -6.23 -25.33
CA GLU A 147 37.31 -7.10 -24.27
C GLU A 147 38.29 -7.31 -23.10
N ASP A 148 39.61 -7.39 -23.36
CA ASP A 148 40.61 -7.47 -22.30
C ASP A 148 40.57 -6.25 -21.36
N VAL A 149 40.44 -5.06 -21.94
CA VAL A 149 40.30 -3.81 -21.19
C VAL A 149 38.97 -3.80 -20.43
N ASN A 150 37.87 -4.22 -21.07
CA ASN A 150 36.55 -4.30 -20.44
C ASN A 150 36.53 -5.26 -19.24
N SER A 151 37.19 -6.42 -19.35
CA SER A 151 37.30 -7.41 -18.27
C SER A 151 38.13 -6.89 -17.09
N LYS A 152 39.26 -6.22 -17.36
CA LYS A 152 40.06 -5.55 -16.30
C LYS A 152 39.26 -4.46 -15.58
N ILE A 153 38.52 -3.63 -16.32
CA ILE A 153 37.63 -2.62 -15.73
C ILE A 153 36.51 -3.28 -14.92
N ALA A 154 35.93 -4.39 -15.39
CA ALA A 154 34.89 -5.10 -14.64
C ALA A 154 35.40 -5.62 -13.28
N ILE A 155 36.64 -6.13 -13.22
CA ILE A 155 37.28 -6.54 -11.96
C ILE A 155 37.49 -5.35 -11.01
N ILE A 156 37.90 -4.19 -11.55
CA ILE A 156 38.06 -2.95 -10.76
C ILE A 156 36.70 -2.50 -10.21
N VAL A 157 35.66 -2.48 -11.04
CA VAL A 157 34.29 -2.17 -10.61
C VAL A 157 33.84 -3.14 -9.51
N PHE A 158 34.05 -4.45 -9.69
CA PHE A 158 33.72 -5.46 -8.68
C PHE A 158 34.43 -5.18 -7.35
N SER A 159 35.71 -4.83 -7.39
CA SER A 159 36.48 -4.46 -6.18
C SER A 159 35.92 -3.21 -5.50
N TYR A 160 35.51 -2.20 -6.27
CA TYR A 160 34.85 -1.01 -5.73
C TYR A 160 33.54 -1.35 -5.03
N MET A 161 32.75 -2.23 -5.62
CA MET A 161 31.47 -2.65 -5.04
C MET A 161 31.67 -3.48 -3.78
N PHE A 162 32.62 -4.41 -3.78
CA PHE A 162 32.97 -5.18 -2.60
C PHE A 162 33.41 -4.24 -1.45
N ILE A 163 34.26 -3.27 -1.75
CA ILE A 163 34.72 -2.30 -0.74
C ILE A 163 33.55 -1.43 -0.24
N ASN A 164 32.79 -0.82 -1.14
CA ASN A 164 31.81 0.21 -0.78
C ASN A 164 30.45 -0.33 -0.31
N PHE A 165 30.01 -1.47 -0.82
CA PHE A 165 28.70 -2.06 -0.52
C PHE A 165 28.77 -3.30 0.38
N LEU A 166 29.96 -3.81 0.69
CA LEU A 166 30.12 -4.92 1.64
C LEU A 166 31.09 -4.58 2.78
N ALA A 167 32.36 -4.30 2.48
CA ALA A 167 33.39 -4.11 3.51
C ALA A 167 33.13 -2.88 4.40
N ILE A 168 32.87 -1.71 3.79
CA ILE A 168 32.58 -0.46 4.50
C ILE A 168 31.29 -0.58 5.33
N PRO A 169 30.15 -1.07 4.79
CA PRO A 169 28.95 -1.27 5.58
C PRO A 169 29.12 -2.26 6.73
N ILE A 170 29.81 -3.40 6.53
CA ILE A 170 30.11 -4.36 7.60
C ILE A 170 30.95 -3.71 8.71
N TRP A 171 32.03 -3.01 8.32
CA TRP A 171 32.84 -2.26 9.26
C TRP A 171 32.01 -1.23 10.04
N ARG A 172 31.11 -0.51 9.36
CA ARG A 172 30.23 0.49 9.97
C ARG A 172 29.24 -0.15 10.94
N MET A 173 28.64 -1.28 10.59
CA MET A 173 27.70 -2.03 11.45
C MET A 173 28.34 -2.56 12.74
N ILE A 174 29.64 -2.87 12.73
CA ILE A 174 30.38 -3.28 13.94
C ILE A 174 30.47 -2.13 14.95
N HIS A 175 30.53 -0.88 14.48
CA HIS A 175 30.69 0.31 15.32
C HIS A 175 29.36 0.96 15.73
N LEU A 176 28.26 0.67 15.04
CA LEU A 176 26.93 1.19 15.35
C LEU A 176 26.17 0.28 16.34
N ARG A 177 25.36 0.89 17.22
CA ARG A 177 24.50 0.19 18.19
C ARG A 177 23.02 0.57 18.00
N GLY A 178 22.12 -0.31 18.41
CA GLY A 178 20.67 -0.05 18.39
C GLY A 178 20.04 -0.09 16.99
N LYS A 179 18.98 0.70 16.78
CA LYS A 179 18.17 0.69 15.55
C LYS A 179 18.95 1.14 14.29
N THR A 180 19.92 2.04 14.42
CA THR A 180 20.72 2.56 13.28
C THR A 180 21.55 1.47 12.59
N ARG A 181 21.98 0.44 13.33
CA ARG A 181 22.67 -0.73 12.76
C ARG A 181 21.79 -1.48 11.76
N TRP A 182 20.53 -1.69 12.10
CA TRP A 182 19.56 -2.35 11.21
C TRP A 182 19.23 -1.51 9.98
N VAL A 183 19.20 -0.18 10.12
CA VAL A 183 19.03 0.73 8.98
C VAL A 183 20.21 0.62 8.00
N VAL A 184 21.45 0.64 8.50
CA VAL A 184 22.64 0.46 7.65
C VAL A 184 22.67 -0.92 6.99
N PHE A 185 22.26 -1.98 7.69
CA PHE A 185 22.12 -3.32 7.11
C PHE A 185 21.14 -3.33 5.94
N THR A 186 20.00 -2.64 6.08
CA THR A 186 18.96 -2.63 5.05
C THR A 186 19.40 -1.82 3.83
N PHE A 187 20.10 -0.69 4.03
CA PHE A 187 20.78 0.02 2.94
C PHE A 187 21.80 -0.87 2.23
N MET A 188 22.64 -1.59 2.98
CA MET A 188 23.62 -2.53 2.43
C MET A 188 22.95 -3.56 1.52
N MET A 189 21.87 -4.20 1.98
CA MET A 189 21.11 -5.15 1.16
C MET A 189 20.55 -4.52 -0.12
N SER A 190 19.98 -3.30 -0.03
CA SER A 190 19.46 -2.61 -1.21
C SER A 190 20.54 -2.32 -2.26
N PHE A 191 21.73 -1.88 -1.84
CA PHE A 191 22.85 -1.63 -2.74
C PHE A 191 23.45 -2.92 -3.30
N LEU A 192 23.43 -4.02 -2.55
CA LEU A 192 23.84 -5.34 -3.07
C LEU A 192 22.85 -5.84 -4.13
N ILE A 193 21.55 -5.72 -3.91
CA ILE A 193 20.53 -6.11 -4.90
C ILE A 193 20.70 -5.32 -6.20
N GLY A 194 20.75 -3.99 -6.12
CA GLY A 194 20.91 -3.15 -7.32
C GLY A 194 22.30 -3.26 -7.96
N GLY A 195 23.31 -3.63 -7.18
CA GLY A 195 24.70 -3.53 -7.57
C GLY A 195 25.38 -4.86 -7.91
N THR A 196 25.45 -5.79 -6.96
CA THR A 196 26.20 -7.05 -7.15
C THR A 196 25.53 -7.96 -8.18
N ALA A 197 24.19 -8.04 -8.19
CA ALA A 197 23.47 -8.77 -9.22
C ALA A 197 23.78 -8.23 -10.62
N LEU A 198 23.97 -6.91 -10.73
CA LEU A 198 24.33 -6.26 -11.98
C LEU A 198 25.72 -6.63 -12.48
N VAL A 199 26.72 -6.62 -11.60
CA VAL A 199 28.08 -6.98 -11.98
C VAL A 199 28.18 -8.44 -12.35
N ILE A 200 27.49 -9.32 -11.61
CA ILE A 200 27.39 -10.73 -11.97
C ILE A 200 26.75 -10.86 -13.35
N ALA A 201 25.63 -10.19 -13.60
CA ALA A 201 24.98 -10.22 -14.91
C ALA A 201 25.85 -9.62 -16.03
N ASN A 202 26.65 -8.60 -15.74
CA ASN A 202 27.60 -8.00 -16.69
C ASN A 202 28.78 -8.93 -17.00
N LEU A 203 29.33 -9.61 -15.98
CA LEU A 203 30.39 -10.61 -16.12
C LEU A 203 29.88 -11.80 -16.93
N LEU A 204 28.71 -12.35 -16.58
CA LEU A 204 28.06 -13.42 -17.33
C LEU A 204 27.74 -13.00 -18.76
N GLY A 205 27.36 -11.73 -18.98
CA GLY A 205 27.14 -11.18 -20.31
C GLY A 205 28.43 -11.00 -21.12
N ASN A 206 29.54 -10.62 -20.48
CA ASN A 206 30.87 -10.55 -21.12
C ASN A 206 31.37 -11.94 -21.50
N ASP A 207 31.22 -12.89 -20.58
CA ASP A 207 31.60 -14.28 -20.80
C ASP A 207 30.59 -15.04 -21.69
N GLY A 208 29.59 -14.37 -22.25
CA GLY A 208 28.63 -14.92 -23.21
C GLY A 208 27.56 -15.87 -22.64
N TYR A 209 27.55 -16.11 -21.32
CA TYR A 209 26.55 -16.96 -20.63
C TYR A 209 25.15 -16.34 -20.55
N LEU A 210 25.05 -15.01 -20.62
CA LEU A 210 23.80 -14.28 -20.52
C LEU A 210 23.66 -13.35 -21.72
N GLU A 211 22.52 -13.39 -22.39
CA GLU A 211 22.27 -12.55 -23.56
C GLU A 211 22.31 -11.06 -23.18
N ARG A 212 22.89 -10.22 -24.05
CA ARG A 212 23.06 -8.78 -23.75
C ARG A 212 21.72 -8.05 -23.55
N SER A 213 20.65 -8.52 -24.17
CA SER A 213 19.26 -8.09 -23.97
C SER A 213 18.80 -8.33 -22.52
N ILE A 214 18.96 -9.56 -22.02
CA ILE A 214 18.59 -9.97 -20.66
C ILE A 214 19.35 -9.14 -19.63
N TYR A 215 20.65 -8.92 -19.85
CA TYR A 215 21.46 -8.08 -18.97
C TYR A 215 20.86 -6.67 -18.87
N PHE A 216 20.55 -6.07 -20.01
CA PHE A 216 20.05 -4.70 -20.07
C PHE A 216 18.67 -4.56 -19.46
N THR A 217 17.77 -5.51 -19.71
CA THR A 217 16.46 -5.57 -19.07
C THR A 217 16.60 -5.71 -17.55
N SER A 218 17.50 -6.58 -17.09
CA SER A 218 17.78 -6.79 -15.67
C SER A 218 18.34 -5.53 -14.99
N ILE A 219 19.19 -4.76 -15.69
CA ILE A 219 19.70 -3.47 -15.20
C ILE A 219 18.55 -2.52 -14.86
N VAL A 220 17.60 -2.37 -15.78
CA VAL A 220 16.49 -1.43 -15.62
C VAL A 220 15.61 -1.82 -14.43
N PHE A 221 15.24 -3.10 -14.31
CA PHE A 221 14.41 -3.55 -13.18
C PHE A 221 15.14 -3.46 -11.84
N LEU A 222 16.39 -3.94 -11.75
CA LEU A 222 17.13 -3.99 -10.49
C LEU A 222 17.46 -2.59 -9.96
N PHE A 223 17.85 -1.64 -10.83
CA PHE A 223 18.07 -0.26 -10.39
C PHE A 223 16.79 0.43 -9.96
N MET A 224 15.67 0.25 -10.69
CA MET A 224 14.39 0.85 -10.31
C MET A 224 13.92 0.35 -8.93
N ILE A 225 14.03 -0.96 -8.67
CA ILE A 225 13.71 -1.54 -7.36
C ILE A 225 14.66 -1.03 -6.28
N ALA A 226 15.97 -0.99 -6.55
CA ALA A 226 16.94 -0.50 -5.59
C ALA A 226 16.70 0.97 -5.24
N PHE A 227 16.43 1.82 -6.23
CA PHE A 227 16.10 3.23 -6.01
C PHE A 227 14.82 3.43 -5.19
N PHE A 228 13.80 2.62 -5.44
CA PHE A 228 12.57 2.63 -4.66
C PHE A 228 12.83 2.32 -3.18
N ILE A 229 13.57 1.24 -2.93
CA ILE A 229 13.94 0.83 -1.58
C ILE A 229 14.80 1.89 -0.90
N ILE A 230 15.83 2.40 -1.58
CA ILE A 230 16.71 3.47 -1.03
C ILE A 230 15.90 4.70 -0.66
N LEU A 231 14.98 5.14 -1.53
CA LEU A 231 14.16 6.32 -1.28
C LEU A 231 13.26 6.11 -0.07
N ILE A 232 12.53 4.98 0.01
CA ILE A 232 11.68 4.66 1.17
C ILE A 232 12.49 4.57 2.46
N LEU A 233 13.61 3.85 2.43
CA LEU A 233 14.47 3.71 3.61
C LEU A 233 15.01 5.06 4.07
N TYR A 234 15.44 5.89 3.14
CA TYR A 234 15.92 7.22 3.47
C TYR A 234 14.79 8.08 4.05
N LEU A 235 13.62 8.13 3.44
CA LEU A 235 12.50 8.94 3.96
C LEU A 235 12.03 8.48 5.35
N ASN A 236 12.01 7.16 5.60
CA ASN A 236 11.53 6.62 6.89
C ASN A 236 12.56 6.72 8.03
N PHE A 237 13.86 6.67 7.71
CA PHE A 237 14.90 6.57 8.73
C PHE A 237 15.87 7.77 8.76
N SER A 238 15.71 8.74 7.86
CA SER A 238 16.57 9.93 7.81
C SER A 238 16.51 10.70 9.12
N VAL A 239 17.67 11.21 9.54
CA VAL A 239 17.82 12.13 10.67
C VAL A 239 17.38 13.55 10.27
N GLU A 240 17.34 13.84 8.98
CA GLU A 240 17.01 15.16 8.44
C GLU A 240 15.50 15.32 8.28
N LYS A 241 14.97 16.47 8.70
CA LYS A 241 13.56 16.80 8.48
C LYS A 241 13.33 16.98 6.98
N THR A 242 12.65 16.01 6.37
CA THR A 242 12.17 16.16 4.99
C THR A 242 10.77 16.76 4.97
N SER A 243 10.42 17.46 3.89
CA SER A 243 9.05 17.98 3.76
C SER A 243 8.10 16.84 3.38
N PHE A 244 6.93 16.80 4.00
CA PHE A 244 5.88 15.83 3.67
C PHE A 244 5.54 15.75 2.17
N MET A 245 5.59 16.90 1.47
CA MET A 245 5.36 16.96 0.03
C MET A 245 6.43 16.18 -0.77
N LEU A 246 7.68 16.27 -0.35
CA LEU A 246 8.81 15.58 -0.98
C LEU A 246 8.68 14.05 -0.81
N GLU A 247 8.19 13.61 0.35
CA GLU A 247 7.94 12.19 0.64
C GLU A 247 6.88 11.60 -0.30
N ILE A 248 5.69 12.21 -0.34
CA ILE A 248 4.58 11.74 -1.19
C ILE A 248 4.97 11.76 -2.66
N VAL A 249 5.54 12.87 -3.14
CA VAL A 249 5.89 13.02 -4.56
C VAL A 249 6.99 12.04 -4.94
N GLY A 250 8.02 11.89 -4.10
CA GLY A 250 9.11 10.96 -4.33
C GLY A 250 8.63 9.50 -4.41
N ILE A 251 7.82 9.05 -3.45
CA ILE A 251 7.31 7.67 -3.41
C ILE A 251 6.39 7.43 -4.61
N THR A 252 5.43 8.32 -4.85
CA THR A 252 4.47 8.20 -5.98
C THR A 252 5.19 8.19 -7.32
N PHE A 253 6.26 8.98 -7.45
CA PHE A 253 7.03 9.04 -8.68
C PHE A 253 7.67 7.69 -9.02
N VAL A 254 8.43 7.12 -8.06
CA VAL A 254 9.15 5.87 -8.33
C VAL A 254 8.18 4.71 -8.53
N THR A 255 7.05 4.65 -7.82
CA THR A 255 6.03 3.60 -8.03
C THR A 255 5.42 3.66 -9.44
N VAL A 256 5.03 4.84 -9.90
CA VAL A 256 4.46 5.02 -11.25
C VAL A 256 5.47 4.63 -12.33
N LEU A 257 6.74 4.99 -12.16
CA LEU A 257 7.77 4.64 -13.11
C LEU A 257 8.06 3.13 -13.17
N ILE A 258 7.98 2.41 -12.06
CA ILE A 258 8.10 0.94 -12.04
C ILE A 258 6.96 0.29 -12.83
N VAL A 259 5.72 0.72 -12.59
CA VAL A 259 4.55 0.21 -13.31
C VAL A 259 4.68 0.50 -14.81
N MET A 260 5.11 1.70 -15.15
CA MET A 260 5.34 2.11 -16.53
C MET A 260 6.41 1.24 -17.22
N GLN A 261 7.49 0.89 -16.53
CA GLN A 261 8.52 -0.01 -17.06
C GLN A 261 7.97 -1.39 -17.42
N ILE A 262 7.08 -1.95 -16.58
CA ILE A 262 6.45 -3.26 -16.82
C ILE A 262 5.55 -3.19 -18.06
N LEU A 263 4.67 -2.19 -18.14
CA LEU A 263 3.74 -2.02 -19.27
C LEU A 263 4.48 -1.85 -20.60
N ILE A 264 5.60 -1.13 -20.58
CA ILE A 264 6.41 -0.87 -21.76
C ILE A 264 7.21 -2.07 -22.21
N TYR A 265 7.69 -2.90 -21.27
CA TYR A 265 8.30 -4.16 -21.62
C TYR A 265 7.33 -5.04 -22.40
N ILE A 266 6.11 -5.24 -21.89
CA ILE A 266 5.04 -6.01 -22.56
C ILE A 266 4.72 -5.42 -23.94
N SER A 267 4.51 -4.10 -24.01
CA SER A 267 4.19 -3.42 -25.27
C SER A 267 5.28 -3.52 -26.34
N ASN A 268 6.56 -3.63 -25.96
CA ASN A 268 7.65 -3.79 -26.92
C ASN A 268 7.80 -5.25 -27.38
N GLU A 269 7.63 -6.22 -26.49
CA GLU A 269 7.57 -7.64 -26.87
C GLU A 269 6.45 -7.90 -27.89
N ASP A 270 5.26 -7.32 -27.68
CA ASP A 270 4.16 -7.39 -28.64
C ASP A 270 4.55 -6.77 -30.00
N LYS A 271 5.33 -5.67 -29.98
CA LYS A 271 5.74 -4.98 -31.21
C LYS A 271 6.80 -5.75 -31.98
N GLU A 272 7.73 -6.42 -31.30
CA GLU A 272 8.69 -7.35 -31.90
C GLU A 272 7.95 -8.53 -32.56
N PHE A 273 6.98 -9.10 -31.86
CA PHE A 273 6.16 -10.19 -32.39
C PHE A 273 5.35 -9.77 -33.64
N GLU A 274 4.81 -8.55 -33.65
CA GLU A 274 4.12 -7.97 -34.82
C GLU A 274 5.08 -7.85 -36.02
N TYR A 275 6.31 -7.37 -35.80
CA TYR A 275 7.32 -7.26 -36.85
C TYR A 275 7.66 -8.62 -37.45
N ASP A 276 7.94 -9.61 -36.59
CA ASP A 276 8.31 -10.95 -37.01
C ASP A 276 7.16 -11.62 -37.81
N THR A 277 5.91 -11.44 -37.36
CA THR A 277 4.73 -11.96 -38.07
C THR A 277 4.53 -11.30 -39.44
N LEU A 278 4.62 -9.97 -39.52
CA LEU A 278 4.50 -9.25 -40.78
C LEU A 278 5.65 -9.59 -41.74
N SER A 279 6.86 -9.78 -41.22
CA SER A 279 8.03 -10.15 -42.03
C SER A 279 7.85 -11.54 -42.62
N ARG A 280 7.35 -12.51 -41.85
CA ARG A 280 7.00 -13.86 -42.36
C ARG A 280 6.00 -13.79 -43.51
N ILE A 281 4.89 -13.05 -43.35
CA ILE A 281 3.90 -12.87 -44.43
C ILE A 281 4.53 -12.23 -45.68
N ARG A 282 5.41 -11.25 -45.51
CA ARG A 282 6.13 -10.61 -46.63
C ARG A 282 7.09 -11.57 -47.33
N VAL A 283 7.76 -12.46 -46.58
CA VAL A 283 8.62 -13.51 -47.14
C VAL A 283 7.80 -14.41 -48.07
N GLU A 284 6.62 -14.87 -47.64
CA GLU A 284 5.78 -15.76 -48.44
C GLU A 284 5.36 -15.12 -49.76
N LYS A 285 4.80 -13.91 -49.69
CA LYS A 285 4.38 -13.15 -50.88
C LYS A 285 5.53 -12.88 -51.85
N ALA A 286 6.72 -12.58 -51.33
CA ALA A 286 7.90 -12.33 -52.15
C ALA A 286 8.35 -13.58 -52.91
N LEU A 287 8.21 -14.76 -52.29
CA LEU A 287 8.58 -16.04 -52.91
C LEU A 287 7.52 -16.55 -53.89
N GLU A 288 6.26 -16.11 -53.74
CA GLU A 288 5.18 -16.33 -54.70
C GLU A 288 5.26 -15.43 -55.95
N GLY A 289 6.17 -14.45 -55.95
CA GLY A 289 6.38 -13.54 -57.08
C GLY A 289 5.48 -12.29 -57.06
N GLU A 290 4.77 -12.04 -55.96
CA GLU A 290 4.01 -10.81 -55.78
C GLU A 290 4.95 -9.61 -55.54
N SER A 291 4.58 -8.43 -56.03
CA SER A 291 5.34 -7.21 -55.74
C SER A 291 5.14 -6.80 -54.27
N VAL A 292 6.10 -7.12 -53.41
CA VAL A 292 6.05 -6.74 -52.00
C VAL A 292 6.68 -5.36 -51.78
N LYS A 293 5.85 -4.35 -51.48
CA LYS A 293 6.34 -3.09 -50.91
C LYS A 293 6.64 -3.30 -49.43
N GLY A 294 7.90 -3.28 -49.00
CA GLY A 294 8.19 -3.49 -47.58
C GLY A 294 9.62 -3.78 -47.14
N GLY A 295 10.63 -3.14 -47.74
CA GLY A 295 11.99 -3.14 -47.19
C GLY A 295 12.78 -4.45 -47.32
N ILE A 296 12.36 -5.35 -48.22
CA ILE A 296 13.16 -6.50 -48.66
C ILE A 296 14.38 -5.95 -49.39
N SER A 297 15.56 -6.30 -48.92
CA SER A 297 16.85 -5.90 -49.48
C SER A 297 17.40 -6.95 -50.44
N TYR A 298 17.24 -8.24 -50.11
CA TYR A 298 17.71 -9.35 -50.93
C TYR A 298 16.83 -10.59 -50.76
N VAL A 299 16.89 -11.48 -51.75
CA VAL A 299 16.33 -12.83 -51.71
C VAL A 299 17.38 -13.78 -52.22
N PHE A 300 17.80 -14.74 -51.39
CA PHE A 300 18.65 -15.85 -51.80
C PHE A 300 17.81 -17.09 -51.99
N LYS A 301 18.09 -17.82 -53.06
CA LYS A 301 17.53 -19.13 -53.31
C LYS A 301 18.66 -20.13 -53.39
N TRP A 302 18.43 -21.29 -52.81
CA TRP A 302 19.31 -22.44 -52.97
C TRP A 302 18.49 -23.61 -53.48
N ASN A 303 18.94 -24.14 -54.61
CA ASN A 303 18.36 -25.32 -55.21
C ASN A 303 18.99 -26.56 -54.57
N ASN A 304 18.19 -27.33 -53.84
CA ASN A 304 18.64 -28.54 -53.17
C ASN A 304 19.09 -29.64 -54.17
N VAL A 305 18.49 -29.67 -55.37
CA VAL A 305 18.77 -30.69 -56.38
C VAL A 305 20.11 -30.46 -57.08
N GLU A 306 20.40 -29.20 -57.43
CA GLU A 306 21.64 -28.81 -58.12
C GLU A 306 22.78 -28.47 -57.15
N ASN A 307 22.48 -28.42 -55.84
CA ASN A 307 23.36 -27.91 -54.78
C ASN A 307 24.01 -26.58 -55.17
N SER A 308 23.22 -25.69 -55.78
CA SER A 308 23.71 -24.44 -56.36
C SER A 308 23.01 -23.24 -55.72
N PHE A 309 23.83 -22.30 -55.24
CA PHE A 309 23.39 -21.02 -54.71
C PHE A 309 23.17 -20.02 -55.85
N ASP A 310 22.09 -19.23 -55.79
CA ASP A 310 21.83 -18.15 -56.76
C ASP A 310 22.86 -17.01 -56.62
N LYS A 311 23.93 -17.10 -57.41
CA LYS A 311 25.06 -16.16 -57.40
C LYS A 311 24.74 -14.81 -58.03
N GLU A 312 23.69 -14.70 -58.87
CA GLU A 312 23.41 -13.46 -59.61
C GLU A 312 22.84 -12.36 -58.70
N ARG A 313 22.15 -12.75 -57.62
CA ARG A 313 21.56 -11.82 -56.64
C ARG A 313 22.43 -11.63 -55.38
N TYR A 314 23.56 -12.33 -55.29
CA TYR A 314 24.48 -12.25 -54.17
C TYR A 314 25.57 -11.21 -54.41
N ASP A 315 25.54 -10.13 -53.62
CA ASP A 315 26.63 -9.17 -53.57
C ASP A 315 27.57 -9.49 -52.39
N PRO A 316 28.77 -10.04 -52.65
CA PRO A 316 29.72 -10.33 -51.59
C PRO A 316 30.16 -9.09 -50.81
N LYS A 317 29.99 -7.85 -51.29
CA LYS A 317 30.34 -6.64 -50.51
C LYS A 317 29.32 -6.32 -49.41
N VAL A 318 28.10 -6.83 -49.55
CA VAL A 318 26.92 -6.43 -48.77
C VAL A 318 26.46 -7.52 -47.81
N HIS A 319 26.66 -8.80 -48.17
CA HIS A 319 26.10 -9.95 -47.47
C HIS A 319 27.16 -10.70 -46.63
N PRO A 320 26.77 -11.41 -45.57
CA PRO A 320 27.68 -12.26 -44.80
C PRO A 320 28.23 -13.38 -45.66
N ASP A 321 29.24 -14.09 -45.15
CA ASP A 321 29.93 -15.14 -45.88
C ASP A 321 28.95 -16.18 -46.46
N GLN A 322 29.13 -16.51 -47.73
CA GLN A 322 28.28 -17.42 -48.49
C GLN A 322 28.25 -18.80 -47.80
N GLU A 323 29.39 -19.23 -47.27
CA GLU A 323 29.51 -20.50 -46.55
C GLU A 323 28.59 -20.54 -45.32
N GLN A 324 28.46 -19.44 -44.57
CA GLN A 324 27.60 -19.39 -43.38
C GLN A 324 26.12 -19.52 -43.74
N ILE A 325 25.68 -18.86 -44.82
CA ILE A 325 24.29 -18.93 -45.28
C ILE A 325 23.97 -20.35 -45.76
N GLU A 326 24.89 -20.99 -46.48
CA GLU A 326 24.73 -22.36 -46.94
C GLU A 326 24.61 -23.36 -45.78
N ILE A 327 25.40 -23.19 -44.73
CA ILE A 327 25.30 -24.02 -43.52
C ILE A 327 23.95 -23.83 -42.84
N ASP A 328 23.46 -22.59 -42.72
CA ASP A 328 22.15 -22.35 -42.11
C ASP A 328 21.03 -23.00 -42.92
N PHE A 329 21.11 -22.95 -44.24
CA PHE A 329 20.13 -23.59 -45.12
C PHE A 329 20.10 -25.11 -44.90
N LYS A 330 21.27 -25.74 -44.89
CA LYS A 330 21.37 -27.18 -44.64
C LYS A 330 20.92 -27.56 -43.24
N ASN A 331 21.26 -26.76 -42.21
CA ASN A 331 20.79 -26.98 -40.84
C ASN A 331 19.26 -26.85 -40.73
N THR A 332 18.66 -25.84 -41.35
CA THR A 332 17.20 -25.64 -41.33
C THR A 332 16.48 -26.73 -42.13
N LEU A 333 17.03 -27.15 -43.26
CA LEU A 333 16.51 -28.28 -44.04
C LEU A 333 16.51 -29.57 -43.21
N LEU A 334 17.65 -29.91 -42.60
CA LEU A 334 17.78 -31.07 -41.70
C LEU A 334 16.79 -30.99 -40.53
N TYR A 335 16.54 -29.78 -39.99
CA TYR A 335 15.56 -29.59 -38.93
C TYR A 335 14.16 -29.96 -39.40
N GLU A 336 13.73 -29.41 -40.53
CA GLU A 336 12.43 -29.68 -41.12
C GLU A 336 12.27 -31.17 -41.47
N GLU A 337 13.26 -31.78 -42.12
CA GLU A 337 13.24 -33.21 -42.46
C GLU A 337 13.12 -34.08 -41.21
N MET A 338 13.96 -33.82 -40.20
CA MET A 338 13.98 -34.59 -38.94
C MET A 338 12.63 -34.55 -38.22
N PHE A 339 12.03 -33.37 -38.07
CA PHE A 339 10.77 -33.23 -37.34
C PHE A 339 9.54 -33.65 -38.15
N ASN A 340 9.67 -33.82 -39.47
CA ASN A 340 8.63 -34.40 -40.33
C ASN A 340 8.69 -35.94 -40.43
N LEU A 341 9.77 -36.60 -39.97
CA LEU A 341 9.84 -38.06 -39.96
C LEU A 341 8.64 -38.70 -39.23
N SER A 342 8.16 -39.83 -39.75
CA SER A 342 7.04 -40.57 -39.17
C SER A 342 7.34 -41.04 -37.75
N GLU A 343 6.32 -41.10 -36.89
CA GLU A 343 6.45 -41.64 -35.53
C GLU A 343 6.72 -43.15 -35.54
N ASN A 344 6.41 -43.86 -36.62
CA ASN A 344 6.73 -45.28 -36.78
C ASN A 344 8.07 -45.41 -37.51
N GLY A 345 9.03 -46.16 -36.95
CA GLY A 345 10.36 -46.32 -37.56
C GLY A 345 11.21 -45.05 -37.46
N PHE A 346 10.91 -44.18 -36.49
CA PHE A 346 11.57 -42.88 -36.32
C PHE A 346 13.08 -43.06 -36.13
N ARG A 347 13.51 -44.01 -35.30
CA ARG A 347 14.93 -44.27 -35.02
C ARG A 347 15.74 -44.62 -36.26
N GLU A 348 15.24 -45.55 -37.08
CA GLU A 348 15.93 -46.01 -38.28
C GLU A 348 16.00 -44.89 -39.33
N SER A 349 14.87 -44.21 -39.54
CA SER A 349 14.80 -43.06 -40.46
C SER A 349 15.70 -41.90 -40.01
N LEU A 350 15.83 -41.68 -38.70
CA LEU A 350 16.71 -40.66 -38.14
C LEU A 350 18.18 -41.02 -38.32
N LEU A 351 18.57 -42.29 -38.14
CA LEU A 351 19.95 -42.73 -38.39
C LEU A 351 20.33 -42.57 -39.86
N GLU A 352 19.42 -42.94 -40.77
CA GLU A 352 19.61 -42.73 -42.22
C GLU A 352 19.77 -41.24 -42.56
N LEU A 353 18.95 -40.37 -41.96
CA LEU A 353 19.07 -38.91 -42.13
C LEU A 353 20.41 -38.37 -41.59
N MET A 354 20.86 -38.87 -40.44
CA MET A 354 22.15 -38.47 -39.86
C MET A 354 23.35 -38.91 -40.71
N ASP A 355 23.27 -40.04 -41.41
CA ASP A 355 24.32 -40.49 -42.32
C ASP A 355 24.51 -39.56 -43.52
N HIS A 356 23.44 -38.92 -44.00
CA HIS A 356 23.46 -37.97 -45.11
C HIS A 356 23.67 -36.49 -44.69
N SER A 357 23.82 -36.22 -43.39
CA SER A 357 24.06 -34.85 -42.90
C SER A 357 25.44 -34.30 -43.31
N HIS A 358 25.54 -32.98 -43.47
CA HIS A 358 26.77 -32.31 -43.89
C HIS A 358 27.84 -32.23 -42.79
N GLU A 359 29.10 -32.05 -43.18
CA GLU A 359 30.26 -32.01 -42.26
C GLU A 359 30.07 -31.01 -41.10
N ASN A 360 29.57 -29.80 -41.41
CA ASN A 360 29.37 -28.75 -40.41
C ASN A 360 28.30 -29.06 -39.35
N PHE A 361 27.50 -30.11 -39.55
CA PHE A 361 26.53 -30.63 -38.58
C PHE A 361 27.12 -31.67 -37.61
N GLY A 362 28.42 -31.98 -37.73
CA GLY A 362 29.07 -33.08 -37.02
C GLY A 362 28.86 -33.08 -35.49
N GLY A 363 28.92 -31.92 -34.83
CA GLY A 363 28.67 -31.82 -33.40
C GLY A 363 27.25 -32.24 -32.98
N TYR A 364 26.24 -31.80 -33.74
CA TYR A 364 24.85 -32.22 -33.54
C TYR A 364 24.64 -33.69 -33.92
N LYS A 365 25.23 -34.15 -35.03
CA LYS A 365 25.19 -35.55 -35.46
C LYS A 365 25.70 -36.48 -34.35
N TYR A 366 26.88 -36.20 -33.79
CA TYR A 366 27.45 -37.00 -32.70
C TYR A 366 26.56 -37.00 -31.46
N PHE A 367 25.95 -35.86 -31.12
CA PHE A 367 24.99 -35.77 -30.03
C PHE A 367 23.76 -36.64 -30.27
N ILE A 368 23.14 -36.53 -31.45
CA ILE A 368 21.93 -37.29 -31.80
C ILE A 368 22.22 -38.79 -31.80
N VAL A 369 23.29 -39.23 -32.47
CA VAL A 369 23.67 -40.65 -32.54
C VAL A 369 23.98 -41.21 -31.14
N ASN A 370 24.69 -40.45 -30.30
CA ASN A 370 24.96 -40.89 -28.93
C ASN A 370 23.69 -40.93 -28.07
N PHE A 371 22.80 -39.94 -28.21
CA PHE A 371 21.52 -39.92 -27.50
C PHE A 371 20.67 -41.15 -27.84
N LEU A 372 20.63 -41.54 -29.12
CA LEU A 372 19.95 -42.76 -29.57
C LEU A 372 20.57 -44.02 -28.98
N ALA A 373 21.90 -44.08 -28.87
CA ALA A 373 22.62 -45.21 -28.30
C ALA A 373 22.41 -45.34 -26.77
N GLU A 374 22.33 -44.22 -26.04
CA GLU A 374 22.09 -44.19 -24.60
C GLU A 374 20.64 -44.55 -24.22
N HIS A 375 19.69 -44.40 -25.14
CA HIS A 375 18.27 -44.67 -24.90
C HIS A 375 17.71 -45.76 -25.82
N PRO A 376 18.19 -47.02 -25.76
CA PRO A 376 17.78 -48.08 -26.68
C PRO A 376 16.31 -48.50 -26.51
N ASN A 377 15.73 -48.29 -25.32
CA ASN A 377 14.40 -48.80 -24.95
C ASN A 377 13.27 -47.76 -25.11
N LEU A 378 13.57 -46.54 -25.56
CA LEU A 378 12.53 -45.53 -25.80
C LEU A 378 11.76 -45.86 -27.08
N GLU A 379 10.43 -45.97 -26.94
CA GLU A 379 9.50 -46.07 -28.07
C GLU A 379 9.59 -44.84 -28.97
N ASP A 380 9.45 -45.01 -30.29
CA ASP A 380 9.71 -43.97 -31.29
C ASP A 380 8.99 -42.64 -31.06
N LYS A 381 7.74 -42.67 -30.58
CA LYS A 381 6.97 -41.46 -30.24
C LYS A 381 7.57 -40.69 -29.05
N ASN A 382 7.88 -41.40 -27.96
CA ASN A 382 8.48 -40.81 -26.77
C ASN A 382 9.93 -40.39 -27.02
N LEU A 383 10.63 -41.13 -27.88
CA LEU A 383 11.97 -40.82 -28.34
C LEU A 383 12.01 -39.49 -29.10
N LYS A 384 11.08 -39.28 -30.05
CA LYS A 384 10.97 -38.00 -30.79
C LYS A 384 10.71 -36.82 -29.86
N LEU A 385 9.83 -36.99 -28.86
CA LEU A 385 9.53 -35.94 -27.87
C LEU A 385 10.75 -35.61 -27.00
N GLU A 386 11.39 -36.61 -26.37
CA GLU A 386 12.53 -36.34 -25.48
C GLU A 386 13.75 -35.81 -26.24
N LEU A 387 14.01 -36.33 -27.45
CA LEU A 387 15.05 -35.81 -28.33
C LEU A 387 14.81 -34.34 -28.69
N SER A 388 13.57 -33.96 -28.99
CA SER A 388 13.23 -32.57 -29.32
C SER A 388 13.56 -31.59 -28.19
N LYS A 389 13.29 -32.01 -26.94
CA LYS A 389 13.54 -31.24 -25.73
C LYS A 389 15.04 -31.11 -25.45
N GLU A 390 15.78 -32.21 -25.54
CA GLU A 390 17.24 -32.20 -25.35
C GLU A 390 17.97 -31.44 -26.46
N LEU A 391 17.51 -31.53 -27.72
CA LEU A 391 18.05 -30.71 -28.81
C LEU A 391 17.76 -29.22 -28.62
N SER A 392 16.58 -28.85 -28.12
CA SER A 392 16.27 -27.46 -27.79
C SER A 392 17.20 -26.91 -26.71
N ARG A 393 17.50 -27.73 -25.69
CA ARG A 393 18.46 -27.41 -24.63
C ARG A 393 19.88 -27.30 -25.19
N LEU A 394 20.31 -28.25 -26.02
CA LEU A 394 21.63 -28.25 -26.66
C LEU A 394 21.82 -27.01 -27.53
N ASN A 395 20.83 -26.64 -28.34
CA ASN A 395 20.91 -25.49 -29.25
C ASN A 395 21.16 -24.18 -28.48
N LEU A 396 20.55 -24.00 -27.31
CA LEU A 396 20.85 -22.87 -26.41
C LEU A 396 22.33 -22.84 -25.98
N HIS A 397 22.89 -24.00 -25.63
CA HIS A 397 24.30 -24.14 -25.27
C HIS A 397 25.24 -23.95 -26.47
N VAL A 398 24.87 -24.40 -27.66
CA VAL A 398 25.64 -24.21 -28.90
C VAL A 398 25.70 -22.73 -29.26
N ILE A 399 24.58 -22.01 -29.21
CA ILE A 399 24.53 -20.55 -29.42
C ILE A 399 25.42 -19.82 -28.40
N THR A 400 25.33 -20.22 -27.12
CA THR A 400 26.16 -19.67 -26.04
C THR A 400 27.65 -19.89 -26.29
N ALA A 401 28.03 -21.11 -26.70
CA ALA A 401 29.42 -21.44 -27.00
C ALA A 401 29.93 -20.74 -28.27
N SER A 402 29.10 -20.62 -29.30
CA SER A 402 29.39 -19.87 -30.53
C SER A 402 29.74 -18.42 -30.20
N ASN A 403 28.89 -17.75 -29.41
CA ASN A 403 29.12 -16.37 -28.97
C ASN A 403 30.44 -16.23 -28.18
N LYS A 404 30.75 -17.19 -27.30
CA LYS A 404 31.98 -17.17 -26.52
C LYS A 404 33.22 -17.40 -27.37
N LEU A 405 33.18 -18.36 -28.29
CA LEU A 405 34.26 -18.62 -29.23
C LEU A 405 34.48 -17.41 -30.17
N ASP A 406 33.41 -16.75 -30.61
CA ASP A 406 33.49 -15.54 -31.45
C ASP A 406 34.16 -14.37 -30.71
N ASN A 407 34.01 -14.31 -29.38
CA ASN A 407 34.63 -13.27 -28.57
C ASN A 407 36.13 -13.50 -28.29
N ILE A 408 36.68 -14.70 -28.52
CA ILE A 408 38.10 -14.96 -28.29
C ILE A 408 38.94 -14.31 -29.41
N PHE A 409 39.98 -13.55 -29.03
CA PHE A 409 40.94 -12.98 -29.97
C PHE A 409 41.56 -14.03 -30.88
N VAL A 410 41.82 -13.65 -32.12
CA VAL A 410 42.33 -14.54 -33.16
C VAL A 410 43.69 -15.15 -32.75
N GLU A 411 44.54 -14.36 -32.09
CA GLU A 411 45.87 -14.78 -31.63
C GLU A 411 45.80 -15.81 -30.49
N ASP A 412 44.77 -15.72 -29.65
CA ASP A 412 44.57 -16.58 -28.48
C ASP A 412 43.61 -17.75 -28.75
N PHE A 413 42.98 -17.80 -29.93
CA PHE A 413 41.86 -18.71 -30.23
C PHE A 413 42.23 -20.18 -30.06
N CYS A 414 43.42 -20.57 -30.52
CA CYS A 414 43.90 -21.95 -30.45
C CYS A 414 44.09 -22.46 -29.01
N THR A 415 44.48 -21.60 -28.08
CA THR A 415 44.72 -22.00 -26.68
C THR A 415 43.46 -21.82 -25.84
N LYS A 416 42.88 -20.61 -25.84
CA LYS A 416 41.69 -20.28 -25.04
C LYS A 416 40.43 -20.96 -25.56
N GLY A 417 40.27 -21.09 -26.88
CA GLY A 417 39.13 -21.74 -27.51
C GLY A 417 39.07 -23.25 -27.23
N LYS A 418 40.21 -23.94 -27.37
CA LYS A 418 40.32 -25.36 -27.02
C LYS A 418 40.03 -25.60 -25.54
N ASN A 419 40.71 -24.87 -24.64
CA ASN A 419 40.51 -24.99 -23.19
C ASN A 419 39.06 -24.69 -22.78
N PHE A 420 38.38 -23.77 -23.47
CA PHE A 420 36.97 -23.49 -23.20
C PHE A 420 36.08 -24.71 -23.48
N LEU A 421 36.22 -25.33 -24.66
CA LEU A 421 35.41 -26.49 -25.03
C LEU A 421 35.71 -27.72 -24.17
N GLU A 422 36.97 -27.97 -23.84
CA GLU A 422 37.36 -29.09 -22.95
C GLU A 422 36.68 -29.01 -21.57
N ASN A 423 36.40 -27.80 -21.08
CA ASN A 423 35.75 -27.57 -19.79
C ASN A 423 34.21 -27.52 -19.89
N TYR A 424 33.63 -27.45 -21.09
CA TYR A 424 32.19 -27.30 -21.29
C TYR A 424 31.48 -28.66 -21.45
N LYS A 425 31.22 -29.33 -20.32
CA LYS A 425 30.68 -30.71 -20.27
C LYS A 425 29.49 -31.01 -21.18
N ILE A 426 28.58 -30.05 -21.34
CA ILE A 426 27.34 -30.23 -22.14
C ILE A 426 27.66 -30.37 -23.64
N LEU A 427 28.76 -29.78 -24.11
CA LEU A 427 29.20 -29.81 -25.51
C LEU A 427 30.30 -30.84 -25.76
N LYS A 428 30.37 -31.89 -24.92
CA LYS A 428 31.34 -32.98 -25.05
C LYS A 428 31.34 -33.60 -26.45
N MET A 429 30.18 -33.73 -27.08
CA MET A 429 30.07 -34.31 -28.43
C MET A 429 30.67 -33.39 -29.51
N PHE A 430 30.51 -32.07 -29.36
CA PHE A 430 31.19 -31.09 -30.21
C PHE A 430 32.70 -31.11 -29.96
N GLN A 431 33.15 -31.26 -28.72
CA GLN A 431 34.57 -31.41 -28.39
C GLN A 431 35.18 -32.65 -29.07
N ILE A 432 34.55 -33.82 -28.94
CA ILE A 432 35.02 -35.07 -29.54
C ILE A 432 35.15 -34.92 -31.06
N PHE A 433 34.15 -34.32 -31.70
CA PHE A 433 34.15 -34.07 -33.13
C PHE A 433 35.26 -33.07 -33.55
N LEU A 434 35.50 -32.03 -32.77
CA LEU A 434 36.48 -30.98 -33.08
C LEU A 434 37.92 -31.32 -32.67
N GLU A 435 38.17 -32.41 -31.93
CA GLU A 435 39.53 -32.74 -31.43
C GLU A 435 40.56 -32.86 -32.57
N TYR A 436 40.17 -33.46 -33.69
CA TYR A 436 41.00 -33.52 -34.90
C TYR A 436 41.27 -32.12 -35.48
N HIS A 437 40.27 -31.24 -35.47
CA HIS A 437 40.39 -29.88 -35.99
C HIS A 437 41.33 -28.99 -35.16
N TRP A 438 41.42 -29.22 -33.85
CA TRP A 438 42.38 -28.52 -32.99
C TRP A 438 43.84 -28.88 -33.27
N SER A 439 44.12 -29.99 -33.97
CA SER A 439 45.49 -30.35 -34.35
C SER A 439 46.10 -29.38 -35.38
N PHE A 440 45.26 -28.73 -36.20
CA PHE A 440 45.68 -27.72 -37.16
C PHE A 440 46.18 -26.41 -36.52
N CYS A 441 45.94 -26.20 -35.21
CA CYS A 441 46.50 -25.08 -34.45
C CYS A 441 48.02 -25.17 -34.20
N LYS A 442 48.65 -26.33 -34.44
CA LYS A 442 50.10 -26.57 -34.18
C LYS A 442 50.97 -26.64 -35.44
N SER A 443 50.38 -26.50 -36.63
CA SER A 443 51.08 -26.69 -37.90
C SER A 443 51.67 -25.38 -38.41
N ASP A 444 53.00 -25.23 -38.34
CA ASP A 444 53.78 -24.21 -39.08
C ASP A 444 53.79 -24.45 -40.61
N GLY A 445 52.79 -25.17 -41.17
CA GLY A 445 52.89 -25.68 -42.54
C GLY A 445 51.60 -25.92 -43.32
N GLU A 446 50.40 -25.65 -42.79
CA GLU A 446 49.16 -25.72 -43.59
C GLU A 446 48.38 -24.40 -43.63
N TYR A 447 47.94 -24.08 -44.86
CA TYR A 447 47.47 -22.80 -45.38
C TYR A 447 46.13 -22.30 -44.82
N ILE A 448 46.00 -22.09 -43.51
CA ILE A 448 44.80 -21.44 -42.96
C ILE A 448 45.23 -20.30 -42.04
N SER A 449 44.84 -19.06 -42.39
CA SER A 449 45.08 -17.91 -41.51
C SER A 449 44.35 -18.13 -40.17
N PRO A 450 44.91 -17.66 -39.03
CA PRO A 450 44.25 -17.79 -37.73
C PRO A 450 42.80 -17.27 -37.71
N THR A 451 42.49 -16.26 -38.52
CA THR A 451 41.13 -15.76 -38.76
C THR A 451 40.22 -16.78 -39.43
N ALA A 452 40.67 -17.38 -40.54
CA ALA A 452 39.91 -18.37 -41.29
C ALA A 452 39.72 -19.66 -40.48
N PHE A 453 40.70 -20.02 -39.64
CA PHE A 453 40.55 -21.16 -38.72
C PHE A 453 39.47 -20.90 -37.68
N LYS A 454 39.47 -19.71 -37.06
CA LYS A 454 38.41 -19.30 -36.12
C LYS A 454 37.03 -19.35 -36.77
N GLU A 455 36.89 -18.77 -37.97
CA GLU A 455 35.63 -18.80 -38.73
C GLU A 455 35.17 -20.23 -39.04
N LYS A 456 36.10 -21.10 -39.49
CA LYS A 456 35.82 -22.51 -39.72
C LYS A 456 35.33 -23.24 -38.47
N ILE A 457 35.91 -22.95 -37.30
CA ILE A 457 35.44 -23.53 -36.03
C ILE A 457 34.04 -23.01 -35.69
N LEU A 458 33.78 -21.70 -35.84
CA LEU A 458 32.47 -21.10 -35.59
C LEU A 458 31.36 -21.64 -36.50
N ASN A 459 31.71 -22.03 -37.74
CA ASN A 459 30.79 -22.67 -38.68
C ASN A 459 30.20 -23.99 -38.17
N TYR A 460 30.89 -24.71 -37.27
CA TYR A 460 30.35 -25.91 -36.62
C TYR A 460 29.34 -25.62 -35.49
N PHE A 461 29.30 -24.38 -34.99
CA PHE A 461 28.37 -23.94 -33.94
C PHE A 461 27.21 -23.12 -34.49
N ARG A 462 26.95 -23.18 -35.80
CA ARG A 462 25.75 -22.57 -36.39
C ARG A 462 24.50 -23.25 -35.80
N PRO A 463 23.44 -22.48 -35.48
CA PRO A 463 22.29 -22.99 -34.76
C PRO A 463 21.47 -23.96 -35.62
N PHE A 464 20.84 -24.95 -34.97
CA PHE A 464 19.93 -25.92 -35.58
C PHE A 464 18.48 -25.51 -35.28
N VAL A 465 17.84 -24.80 -36.21
CA VAL A 465 16.59 -24.08 -35.96
C VAL A 465 15.57 -24.27 -37.09
N PRO A 466 14.26 -24.17 -36.78
CA PRO A 466 13.19 -24.34 -37.76
C PRO A 466 13.18 -23.24 -38.83
N SER A 467 12.39 -23.48 -39.87
CA SER A 467 12.05 -22.45 -40.85
C SER A 467 11.39 -21.23 -40.19
N PHE A 468 11.55 -20.05 -40.80
CA PHE A 468 11.14 -18.73 -40.31
C PHE A 468 11.79 -18.27 -38.99
N THR A 469 12.92 -18.87 -38.62
CA THR A 469 13.79 -18.33 -37.58
C THR A 469 14.46 -17.04 -38.08
N LYS A 470 14.56 -16.05 -37.18
CA LYS A 470 15.17 -14.75 -37.45
C LYS A 470 16.69 -14.84 -37.34
N TYR A 471 17.40 -14.39 -38.37
CA TYR A 471 18.87 -14.31 -38.41
C TYR A 471 19.33 -12.85 -38.52
N TYR A 472 20.35 -12.49 -37.76
CA TYR A 472 21.03 -11.20 -37.94
C TYR A 472 22.25 -11.39 -38.86
N ARG A 473 22.35 -10.55 -39.89
CA ARG A 473 23.38 -10.62 -40.93
C ARG A 473 24.17 -9.30 -40.97
N GLY A 474 25.49 -9.38 -41.09
CA GLY A 474 26.39 -8.23 -41.27
C GLY A 474 27.81 -8.68 -41.59
N LYS A 475 28.56 -7.91 -42.39
CA LYS A 475 29.86 -8.33 -42.93
C LYS A 475 31.09 -7.64 -42.31
N SER A 476 31.04 -6.33 -42.09
CA SER A 476 32.21 -5.53 -41.67
C SER A 476 32.01 -4.85 -40.32
N VAL A 477 33.02 -4.94 -39.46
CA VAL A 477 33.11 -4.28 -38.15
C VAL A 477 33.17 -2.76 -38.36
N GLY A 478 32.01 -2.10 -38.46
CA GLY A 478 31.90 -0.64 -38.58
C GLY A 478 31.04 -0.13 -39.74
N ASP A 479 30.65 -0.98 -40.71
CA ASP A 479 29.81 -0.54 -41.84
C ASP A 479 28.31 -0.81 -41.58
N TYR A 480 27.70 0.14 -40.87
CA TYR A 480 26.33 0.05 -40.36
C TYR A 480 25.23 0.14 -41.42
N ASN A 481 25.58 0.42 -42.68
CA ASN A 481 24.64 0.44 -43.80
C ASN A 481 24.24 -0.97 -44.26
N PHE A 482 25.04 -1.98 -43.91
CA PHE A 482 24.88 -3.37 -44.38
C PHE A 482 24.55 -4.33 -43.23
N HIS A 483 23.58 -3.95 -42.40
CA HIS A 483 22.98 -4.84 -41.40
C HIS A 483 21.60 -5.29 -41.88
N TYR A 484 21.33 -6.59 -41.76
CA TYR A 484 20.09 -7.20 -42.26
C TYR A 484 19.49 -8.18 -41.26
N ILE A 485 18.18 -8.37 -41.40
CA ILE A 485 17.41 -9.41 -40.72
C ILE A 485 16.94 -10.41 -41.77
N GLY A 486 17.48 -11.61 -41.74
CA GLY A 486 17.15 -12.70 -42.65
C GLY A 486 16.10 -13.64 -42.06
N PHE A 487 15.18 -14.11 -42.90
CA PHE A 487 14.25 -15.20 -42.57
C PHE A 487 14.41 -16.31 -43.61
N ILE A 488 14.67 -17.53 -43.13
CA ILE A 488 14.90 -18.70 -43.98
C ILE A 488 13.58 -19.48 -44.13
N LYS A 489 13.03 -19.56 -45.34
CA LYS A 489 11.85 -20.37 -45.68
C LYS A 489 12.27 -21.61 -46.44
N TYR A 490 11.84 -22.78 -45.97
CA TYR A 490 11.89 -24.02 -46.74
C TYR A 490 10.51 -24.30 -47.36
N ASP A 491 10.43 -24.41 -48.68
CA ASP A 491 9.21 -24.76 -49.41
C ASP A 491 9.26 -26.25 -49.79
N ARG A 492 8.34 -27.02 -49.21
CA ARG A 492 8.29 -28.48 -49.38
C ARG A 492 7.79 -28.91 -50.75
N GLU A 493 6.90 -28.13 -51.36
CA GLU A 493 6.32 -28.48 -52.66
C GLU A 493 7.33 -28.28 -53.78
N ARG A 494 8.16 -27.24 -53.65
CA ARG A 494 9.20 -26.89 -54.62
C ARG A 494 10.57 -27.48 -54.29
N ASN A 495 10.75 -28.00 -53.07
CA ASN A 495 12.02 -28.49 -52.54
C ASN A 495 13.15 -27.44 -52.70
N ASP A 496 12.81 -26.16 -52.55
CA ASP A 496 13.76 -25.05 -52.53
C ASP A 496 13.78 -24.38 -51.14
N ILE A 497 14.95 -23.89 -50.76
CA ILE A 497 15.13 -23.10 -49.54
C ILE A 497 15.56 -21.70 -49.93
N SER A 498 14.98 -20.71 -49.28
CA SER A 498 15.22 -19.31 -49.60
C SER A 498 15.40 -18.47 -48.35
N GLU A 499 16.34 -17.53 -48.37
CA GLU A 499 16.42 -16.46 -47.36
C GLU A 499 15.87 -15.17 -47.95
N VAL A 500 14.97 -14.53 -47.22
CA VAL A 500 14.55 -13.16 -47.53
C VAL A 500 15.12 -12.24 -46.47
N GLY A 501 15.96 -11.31 -46.90
CA GLY A 501 16.64 -10.34 -46.06
C GLY A 501 15.95 -8.99 -46.05
N PHE A 502 15.69 -8.44 -44.86
CA PHE A 502 15.17 -7.10 -44.63
C PHE A 502 16.28 -6.19 -44.11
N SER A 503 16.27 -4.91 -44.50
CA SER A 503 17.22 -3.96 -43.91
C SER A 503 16.98 -3.82 -42.41
N TYR A 504 18.04 -3.94 -41.60
CA TYR A 504 17.95 -3.73 -40.15
C TYR A 504 17.53 -2.30 -39.81
N ARG A 505 17.88 -1.33 -40.67
CA ARG A 505 17.41 0.06 -40.52
C ARG A 505 15.89 0.16 -40.67
N ALA A 506 15.29 -0.57 -41.62
CA ALA A 506 13.84 -0.60 -41.80
C ALA A 506 13.13 -1.21 -40.59
N TYR A 507 13.74 -2.21 -39.95
CA TYR A 507 13.26 -2.72 -38.65
C TYR A 507 13.32 -1.65 -37.55
N ARG A 508 14.45 -0.92 -37.43
CA ARG A 508 14.57 0.19 -36.47
C ARG A 508 13.54 1.29 -36.72
N GLU A 509 13.25 1.61 -37.99
CA GLU A 509 12.18 2.53 -38.40
C GLU A 509 10.77 2.01 -38.04
N PHE A 510 10.54 0.70 -38.05
CA PHE A 510 9.26 0.10 -37.66
C PHE A 510 9.02 0.19 -36.14
N VAL A 511 10.05 -0.03 -35.33
CA VAL A 511 9.96 0.01 -33.85
C VAL A 511 9.93 1.45 -33.33
N HIS A 512 10.63 2.36 -34.00
CA HIS A 512 10.84 3.74 -33.54
C HIS A 512 9.55 4.51 -33.17
N PRO A 513 8.45 4.50 -33.95
CA PRO A 513 7.22 5.22 -33.62
C PRO A 513 6.57 4.77 -32.31
N THR A 514 6.63 3.47 -32.00
CA THR A 514 6.09 2.92 -30.74
C THR A 514 6.92 3.42 -29.57
N ALA A 515 8.25 3.32 -29.65
CA ALA A 515 9.15 3.81 -28.61
C ALA A 515 9.06 5.34 -28.43
N LEU A 516 8.89 6.10 -29.51
CA LEU A 516 8.68 7.55 -29.46
C LEU A 516 7.40 7.90 -28.70
N LYS A 517 6.27 7.22 -29.00
CA LYS A 517 5.01 7.41 -28.27
C LYS A 517 5.18 7.10 -26.78
N GLN A 518 5.88 6.02 -26.44
CA GLN A 518 6.17 5.65 -25.04
C GLN A 518 7.00 6.74 -24.33
N ILE A 519 8.01 7.32 -24.99
CA ILE A 519 8.81 8.43 -24.44
C ILE A 519 7.97 9.69 -24.25
N ILE A 520 7.07 10.00 -25.19
CA ILE A 520 6.13 11.14 -25.05
C ILE A 520 5.20 10.92 -23.85
N VAL A 521 4.65 9.72 -23.69
CA VAL A 521 3.83 9.37 -22.52
C VAL A 521 4.65 9.48 -21.24
N LEU A 522 5.91 9.03 -21.21
CA LEU A 522 6.78 9.15 -20.04
C LEU A 522 7.03 10.61 -19.70
N SER A 523 7.29 11.45 -20.69
CA SER A 523 7.51 12.89 -20.50
C SER A 523 6.25 13.54 -19.92
N ALA A 524 5.06 13.20 -20.42
CA ALA A 524 3.79 13.69 -19.90
C ALA A 524 3.53 13.23 -18.46
N VAL A 525 3.82 11.97 -18.13
CA VAL A 525 3.70 11.42 -16.78
C VAL A 525 4.67 12.13 -15.83
N ILE A 526 5.93 12.32 -16.22
CA ILE A 526 6.92 13.03 -15.41
C ILE A 526 6.48 14.47 -15.15
N VAL A 527 6.04 15.21 -16.18
CA VAL A 527 5.53 16.58 -16.02
C VAL A 527 4.32 16.61 -15.08
N THR A 528 3.42 15.64 -15.19
CA THR A 528 2.26 15.53 -14.30
C THR A 528 2.68 15.30 -12.85
N ILE A 529 3.63 14.39 -12.60
CA ILE A 529 4.09 14.09 -11.24
C ILE A 529 4.94 15.21 -10.63
N VAL A 530 5.77 15.88 -11.43
CA VAL A 530 6.67 16.94 -10.95
C VAL A 530 5.96 18.28 -10.78
N PHE A 531 4.97 18.61 -11.62
CA PHE A 531 4.31 19.93 -11.58
C PHE A 531 2.85 19.86 -11.09
N LEU A 532 2.05 18.95 -11.64
CA LEU A 532 0.61 18.93 -11.36
C LEU A 532 0.31 18.30 -9.99
N PHE A 533 1.03 17.23 -9.63
CA PHE A 533 0.87 16.55 -8.34
C PHE A 533 1.20 17.46 -7.15
N PRO A 534 2.37 18.14 -7.09
CA PRO A 534 2.69 19.02 -5.97
C PRO A 534 1.75 20.22 -5.93
N PHE A 535 1.32 20.74 -7.09
CA PHE A 535 0.34 21.82 -7.16
C PHE A 535 -1.02 21.40 -6.56
N PHE A 536 -1.52 20.22 -6.91
CA PHE A 536 -2.75 19.67 -6.38
C PHE A 536 -2.67 19.44 -4.86
N PHE A 537 -1.65 18.70 -4.40
CA PHE A 537 -1.45 18.41 -2.96
C PHE A 537 -1.14 19.66 -2.14
N ARG A 538 -0.56 20.69 -2.76
CA ARG A 538 -0.37 21.98 -2.08
C ARG A 538 -1.70 22.59 -1.66
N ALA A 539 -2.69 22.56 -2.54
CA ALA A 539 -4.02 23.12 -2.28
C ALA A 539 -4.88 22.20 -1.40
N SER A 540 -4.86 20.88 -1.66
CA SER A 540 -5.74 19.92 -0.97
C SER A 540 -5.24 19.48 0.40
N LEU A 541 -3.93 19.48 0.65
CA LEU A 541 -3.36 18.90 1.88
C LEU A 541 -2.42 19.85 2.60
N PHE A 542 -1.40 20.39 1.91
CA PHE A 542 -0.36 21.18 2.56
C PHE A 542 -0.89 22.51 3.13
N SER A 543 -1.64 23.28 2.33
CA SER A 543 -2.20 24.56 2.76
C SER A 543 -3.19 24.40 3.92
N PRO A 544 -4.17 23.49 3.87
CA PRO A 544 -5.06 23.24 5.00
C PRO A 544 -4.32 22.84 6.29
N LEU A 545 -3.32 21.94 6.21
CA LEU A 545 -2.54 21.54 7.38
C LEU A 545 -1.68 22.68 7.92
N LYS A 546 -1.10 23.51 7.04
CA LYS A 546 -0.33 24.69 7.46
C LYS A 546 -1.23 25.73 8.13
N ASP A 547 -2.40 25.99 7.57
CA ASP A 547 -3.38 26.93 8.14
C ASP A 547 -3.82 26.43 9.53
N LEU A 548 -4.09 25.13 9.67
CA LEU A 548 -4.41 24.52 10.95
C LEU A 548 -3.26 24.63 11.97
N LEU A 549 -2.03 24.30 11.56
CA LEU A 549 -0.84 24.42 12.41
C LEU A 549 -0.65 25.87 12.88
N SER A 550 -0.78 26.84 11.97
CA SER A 550 -0.68 28.25 12.32
C SER A 550 -1.80 28.72 13.25
N GLY A 551 -3.01 28.16 13.11
CA GLY A 551 -4.13 28.41 14.02
C GLY A 551 -3.83 27.89 15.42
N VAL A 552 -3.29 26.68 15.52
CA VAL A 552 -2.86 26.07 16.79
C VAL A 552 -1.76 26.90 17.45
N GLU A 553 -0.74 27.32 16.69
CA GLU A 553 0.34 28.18 17.21
C GLU A 553 -0.19 29.53 17.71
N ALA A 554 -1.13 30.15 16.99
CA ALA A 554 -1.75 31.42 17.39
C ALA A 554 -2.56 31.29 18.69
N VAL A 555 -3.32 30.20 18.84
CA VAL A 555 -4.07 29.90 20.06
C VAL A 555 -3.13 29.65 21.24
N ASN A 556 -2.05 28.89 21.02
CA ASN A 556 -1.01 28.67 22.04
C ASN A 556 -0.29 29.98 22.43
N GLY A 557 -0.15 30.91 21.49
CA GLY A 557 0.33 32.28 21.72
C GLY A 557 -0.68 33.20 22.43
N GLY A 558 -1.87 32.72 22.79
CA GLY A 558 -2.90 33.46 23.52
C GLY A 558 -3.92 34.20 22.66
N ASN A 559 -3.86 34.08 21.32
CA ASN A 559 -4.83 34.65 20.40
C ASN A 559 -6.00 33.68 20.16
N LEU A 560 -7.12 33.91 20.83
CA LEU A 560 -8.34 33.08 20.77
C LEU A 560 -9.38 33.57 19.74
N GLU A 561 -9.05 34.57 18.93
CA GLU A 561 -9.93 35.08 17.86
C GLU A 561 -9.56 34.48 16.49
N VAL A 562 -8.56 33.61 16.44
CA VAL A 562 -8.12 32.97 15.21
C VAL A 562 -9.20 31.99 14.69
N GLN A 563 -9.44 32.05 13.39
CA GLN A 563 -10.28 31.08 12.68
C GLN A 563 -9.49 30.49 11.53
N VAL A 564 -9.46 29.16 11.49
CA VAL A 564 -8.80 28.41 10.42
C VAL A 564 -9.80 28.22 9.26
N PRO A 565 -9.45 28.61 8.02
CA PRO A 565 -10.35 28.46 6.88
C PRO A 565 -10.56 26.98 6.52
N ILE A 566 -11.82 26.56 6.39
CA ILE A 566 -12.19 25.21 5.95
C ILE A 566 -12.10 25.16 4.41
N ARG A 567 -10.99 24.63 3.88
CA ARG A 567 -10.73 24.58 2.43
C ARG A 567 -11.25 23.30 1.76
N THR A 568 -11.33 22.21 2.51
CA THR A 568 -11.70 20.86 2.03
C THR A 568 -12.90 20.34 2.82
N LYS A 569 -13.60 19.35 2.27
CA LYS A 569 -14.77 18.68 2.90
C LYS A 569 -14.44 17.26 3.38
N ASP A 570 -13.17 17.00 3.62
CA ASP A 570 -12.60 15.73 4.06
C ASP A 570 -12.27 15.77 5.56
N GLU A 571 -11.51 14.79 6.05
CA GLU A 571 -11.09 14.67 7.45
C GLU A 571 -10.31 15.91 7.92
N ILE A 572 -9.53 16.54 7.03
CA ILE A 572 -8.78 17.76 7.36
C ILE A 572 -9.74 18.95 7.52
N GLY A 573 -10.75 19.04 6.65
CA GLY A 573 -11.82 20.03 6.77
C GLY A 573 -12.62 19.87 8.06
N PHE A 574 -12.94 18.62 8.41
CA PHE A 574 -13.61 18.28 9.67
C PHE A 574 -12.74 18.65 10.89
N LEU A 575 -11.43 18.38 10.83
CA LEU A 575 -10.48 18.74 11.89
C LEU A 575 -10.39 20.27 12.05
N ALA A 576 -10.35 21.02 10.95
CA ALA A 576 -10.37 22.49 10.98
C ALA A 576 -11.67 23.04 11.57
N SER A 577 -12.82 22.46 11.22
CA SER A 577 -14.11 22.83 11.80
C SER A 577 -14.16 22.54 13.31
N SER A 578 -13.69 21.37 13.71
CA SER A 578 -13.65 20.95 15.12
C SER A 578 -12.72 21.85 15.93
N PHE A 579 -11.56 22.21 15.37
CA PHE A 579 -10.63 23.17 15.95
C PHE A 579 -11.28 24.54 16.15
N ASN A 580 -11.96 25.09 15.14
CA ASN A 580 -12.65 26.38 15.26
C ASN A 580 -13.75 26.35 16.34
N ASN A 581 -14.53 25.26 16.43
CA ASN A 581 -15.56 25.10 17.45
C ASN A 581 -14.97 25.06 18.87
N MET A 582 -13.82 24.40 19.04
CA MET A 582 -13.08 24.41 20.30
C MET A 582 -12.60 25.82 20.66
N VAL A 583 -11.97 26.55 19.72
CA VAL A 583 -11.50 27.93 19.95
C VAL A 583 -12.67 28.86 20.31
N PHE A 584 -13.80 28.73 19.61
CA PHE A 584 -15.02 29.48 19.91
C PHE A 584 -15.53 29.19 21.33
N SER A 585 -15.54 27.93 21.74
CA SER A 585 -15.97 27.51 23.09
C SER A 585 -15.05 28.10 24.17
N ILE A 586 -13.73 28.09 23.95
CA ILE A 586 -12.75 28.68 24.87
C ILE A 586 -12.93 30.21 24.96
N CYS A 587 -13.15 30.88 23.83
CA CYS A 587 -13.39 32.32 23.79
C CYS A 587 -14.66 32.70 24.57
N ASN A 588 -15.76 31.96 24.38
CA ASN A 588 -17.00 32.16 25.13
C ASN A 588 -16.82 31.90 26.63
N ALA A 589 -16.14 30.82 27.01
CA ALA A 589 -15.85 30.53 28.41
C ALA A 589 -15.03 31.66 29.06
N ARG A 590 -14.03 32.22 28.35
CA ARG A 590 -13.24 33.35 28.84
C ARG A 590 -14.06 34.64 28.94
N LYS A 591 -14.96 34.88 27.99
CA LYS A 591 -15.88 36.03 28.02
C LYS A 591 -16.84 35.95 29.20
N GLU A 592 -17.46 34.79 29.43
CA GLU A 592 -18.31 34.56 30.59
C GLU A 592 -17.56 34.75 31.91
N LEU A 593 -16.33 34.24 32.01
CA LEU A 593 -15.47 34.46 33.19
C LEU A 593 -15.19 35.96 33.40
N ARG A 594 -14.96 36.72 32.33
CA ARG A 594 -14.69 38.16 32.41
C ARG A 594 -15.93 38.96 32.78
N ASP A 595 -17.09 38.61 32.22
CA ASP A 595 -18.37 39.22 32.58
C ASP A 595 -18.74 38.91 34.03
N TYR A 596 -18.42 37.70 34.51
CA TYR A 596 -18.56 37.31 35.91
C TYR A 596 -17.58 38.06 36.83
N ALA A 597 -16.33 38.23 36.43
CA ALA A 597 -15.34 39.02 37.16
C ALA A 597 -15.75 40.51 37.24
N ASN A 598 -16.28 41.08 36.16
CA ASN A 598 -16.80 42.45 36.13
C ASN A 598 -18.06 42.61 36.99
N TYR A 599 -18.95 41.60 36.99
CA TYR A 599 -20.12 41.53 37.86
C TYR A 599 -19.73 41.45 39.34
N LEU A 600 -18.69 40.68 39.67
CA LEU A 600 -18.16 40.57 41.03
C LEU A 600 -17.44 41.86 41.47
N ALA A 601 -16.64 42.48 40.61
CA ALA A 601 -15.99 43.77 40.87
C ALA A 601 -16.99 44.90 41.16
N ALA A 602 -18.13 44.91 40.47
CA ALA A 602 -19.24 45.83 40.76
C ALA A 602 -19.88 45.59 42.14
N LYS A 603 -19.82 44.35 42.65
CA LYS A 603 -20.39 43.93 43.94
C LYS A 603 -19.42 44.08 45.11
N VAL A 604 -18.11 43.97 44.86
CA VAL A 604 -17.03 44.15 45.83
C VAL A 604 -16.87 45.62 46.26
N ARG A 605 -17.23 46.59 45.40
CA ARG A 605 -17.21 48.03 45.72
C ARG A 605 -18.14 48.44 46.88
N PHE A 606 -19.03 47.56 47.34
CA PHE A 606 -20.00 47.83 48.40
C PHE A 606 -19.65 47.22 49.77
N ARG A 607 -18.55 46.46 49.90
CA ARG A 607 -18.12 45.87 51.19
C ARG A 607 -16.59 45.85 51.33
N THR A 608 -16.01 47.02 51.55
CA THR A 608 -14.74 47.21 52.28
C THR A 608 -15.03 47.17 53.80
N GLU A 609 -14.23 46.74 54.77
CA GLU A 609 -12.82 46.30 55.01
C GLU A 609 -12.93 45.26 56.18
N GLU A 610 -12.05 44.31 56.52
CA GLU A 610 -10.61 44.39 56.80
C GLU A 610 -10.00 42.97 57.02
N LEU A 611 -10.48 41.91 56.35
CA LEU A 611 -9.90 40.57 56.52
C LEU A 611 -10.09 39.66 55.26
N SER A 612 -9.89 40.20 54.05
CA SER A 612 -10.22 39.46 52.81
C SER A 612 -9.05 38.87 52.04
N GLU A 613 -7.81 39.36 52.19
CA GLU A 613 -6.76 39.10 51.20
C GLU A 613 -6.40 37.61 51.04
N LYS A 614 -6.33 36.82 52.13
CA LYS A 614 -6.03 35.38 52.05
C LYS A 614 -7.24 34.47 51.80
N ILE A 615 -8.45 34.91 52.17
CA ILE A 615 -9.67 34.13 51.95
C ILE A 615 -10.15 34.30 50.51
N GLU A 616 -9.92 35.47 49.92
CA GLU A 616 -10.25 35.79 48.53
C GLU A 616 -9.35 35.05 47.54
N GLU A 617 -8.05 34.97 47.81
CA GLU A 617 -7.13 34.15 47.00
C GLU A 617 -7.53 32.67 47.05
N LEU A 618 -7.84 32.13 48.25
CA LEU A 618 -8.32 30.75 48.41
C LEU A 618 -9.68 30.50 47.76
N GLN A 619 -10.62 31.44 47.84
CA GLN A 619 -11.94 31.31 47.21
C GLN A 619 -11.85 31.40 45.68
N ASN A 620 -11.02 32.28 45.13
CA ASN A 620 -10.81 32.37 43.69
C ASN A 620 -10.12 31.12 43.14
N LEU A 621 -9.09 30.62 43.83
CA LEU A 621 -8.43 29.36 43.47
C LEU A 621 -9.40 28.17 43.54
N LYS A 622 -10.26 28.12 44.56
CA LYS A 622 -11.28 27.08 44.70
C LYS A 622 -12.32 27.13 43.58
N ILE A 623 -12.82 28.31 43.23
CA ILE A 623 -13.79 28.47 42.13
C ILE A 623 -13.16 28.07 40.79
N GLN A 624 -11.90 28.44 40.55
CA GLN A 624 -11.18 28.03 39.35
C GLN A 624 -11.00 26.52 39.30
N GLN A 625 -10.56 25.91 40.41
CA GLN A 625 -10.38 24.47 40.53
C GLN A 625 -11.70 23.70 40.36
N ASP A 626 -12.79 24.16 40.97
CA ASP A 626 -14.12 23.55 40.82
C ASP A 626 -14.66 23.72 39.38
N GLY A 627 -14.28 24.80 38.68
CA GLY A 627 -14.54 24.99 37.26
C GLY A 627 -13.79 23.99 36.36
N ASP A 628 -12.49 23.79 36.62
CA ASP A 628 -11.68 22.80 35.91
C ASP A 628 -12.17 21.35 36.17
N TYR A 629 -12.59 21.07 37.41
CA TYR A 629 -13.23 19.79 37.76
C TYR A 629 -14.55 19.60 37.02
N PHE A 630 -15.37 20.64 36.90
CA PHE A 630 -16.63 20.59 36.16
C PHE A 630 -16.41 20.30 34.67
N LEU A 631 -15.43 20.96 34.05
CA LEU A 631 -15.10 20.70 32.64
C LEU A 631 -14.60 19.28 32.42
N THR A 632 -13.76 18.78 33.33
CA THR A 632 -13.23 17.40 33.26
C THR A 632 -14.36 16.37 33.42
N SER A 633 -15.32 16.60 34.32
CA SER A 633 -16.45 15.68 34.50
C SER A 633 -17.38 15.66 33.27
N LEU A 634 -17.55 16.79 32.57
CA LEU A 634 -18.29 16.84 31.30
C LEU A 634 -17.62 16.02 30.18
N LEU A 635 -16.29 15.89 30.20
CA LEU A 635 -15.55 15.05 29.25
C LEU A 635 -15.60 13.57 29.65
N ALA A 636 -15.61 13.27 30.96
CA ALA A 636 -15.58 11.90 31.46
C ALA A 636 -16.94 11.19 31.39
N LYS A 637 -18.04 11.89 31.73
CA LYS A 637 -19.40 11.29 31.78
C LYS A 637 -19.82 10.57 30.49
N PRO A 638 -19.60 11.10 29.27
CA PRO A 638 -19.98 10.41 28.04
C PRO A 638 -19.25 9.10 27.79
N LEU A 639 -18.09 8.88 28.41
CA LEU A 639 -17.30 7.66 28.24
C LEU A 639 -17.84 6.50 29.10
N ASN A 640 -18.57 6.81 30.18
CA ASN A 640 -19.31 5.87 31.00
C ASN A 640 -20.64 5.52 30.32
N TYR A 641 -20.57 4.69 29.28
CA TYR A 641 -21.72 4.40 28.42
C TYR A 641 -22.09 2.90 28.44
N ASN A 642 -23.37 2.62 28.75
CA ASN A 642 -23.91 1.27 28.68
C ASN A 642 -24.47 1.03 27.27
N ALA A 643 -23.64 0.53 26.35
CA ALA A 643 -24.01 0.32 24.95
C ALA A 643 -24.63 -1.07 24.69
N ASN A 644 -24.92 -1.87 25.72
CA ASN A 644 -25.43 -3.23 25.56
C ASN A 644 -26.87 -3.26 25.02
N LYS A 645 -27.06 -3.96 23.90
CA LYS A 645 -28.34 -4.17 23.21
C LYS A 645 -28.82 -5.63 23.25
N SER A 646 -28.20 -6.49 24.05
CA SER A 646 -28.53 -7.91 24.12
C SER A 646 -29.91 -8.13 24.75
N THR A 647 -30.69 -9.07 24.20
CA THR A 647 -31.99 -9.44 24.76
C THR A 647 -31.88 -10.52 25.85
N ARG A 648 -30.73 -11.21 25.96
CA ARG A 648 -30.51 -12.28 26.96
C ARG A 648 -29.56 -11.88 28.09
N ILE A 649 -28.76 -10.84 27.90
CA ILE A 649 -27.78 -10.36 28.88
C ILE A 649 -28.15 -8.94 29.29
N SER A 650 -28.45 -8.74 30.56
CA SER A 650 -28.76 -7.43 31.13
C SER A 650 -27.53 -6.86 31.86
N THR A 651 -27.24 -5.58 31.65
CA THR A 651 -26.13 -4.87 32.29
C THR A 651 -26.61 -3.60 32.98
N GLN A 652 -26.18 -3.37 34.22
CA GLN A 652 -26.51 -2.17 35.02
C GLN A 652 -25.25 -1.62 35.68
N PHE A 653 -25.15 -0.29 35.74
CA PHE A 653 -24.01 0.40 36.34
C PHE A 653 -24.47 1.21 37.56
N LEU A 654 -23.64 1.24 38.58
CA LEU A 654 -23.69 2.21 39.67
C LEU A 654 -22.30 2.84 39.75
N LEU A 655 -22.23 4.16 39.65
CA LEU A 655 -20.99 4.93 39.74
C LEU A 655 -21.21 6.06 40.74
N ARG A 656 -20.37 6.11 41.77
CA ARG A 656 -20.37 7.14 42.79
C ARG A 656 -18.94 7.61 43.00
N GLN A 657 -18.60 8.71 42.34
CA GLN A 657 -17.28 9.29 42.47
C GLN A 657 -17.17 10.06 43.79
N LYS A 658 -16.01 9.98 44.43
CA LYS A 658 -15.69 10.55 45.74
C LYS A 658 -15.77 12.06 45.75
N LYS A 659 -15.27 12.73 44.71
CA LYS A 659 -15.30 14.19 44.64
C LYS A 659 -16.65 14.65 44.08
N GLN A 660 -17.60 14.87 44.98
CA GLN A 660 -18.87 15.55 44.67
C GLN A 660 -18.72 17.04 44.95
N PHE A 661 -19.15 17.87 44.00
CA PHE A 661 -19.08 19.32 44.12
C PHE A 661 -20.23 19.98 43.35
N GLU A 662 -20.55 21.20 43.75
CA GLU A 662 -21.55 22.01 43.07
C GLU A 662 -20.86 23.17 42.37
N PHE A 663 -21.08 23.31 41.06
CA PHE A 663 -20.55 24.41 40.29
C PHE A 663 -21.69 25.10 39.53
N LYS A 664 -21.92 26.39 39.83
CA LYS A 664 -22.98 27.22 39.23
C LYS A 664 -24.39 26.59 39.30
N GLY A 665 -24.76 25.97 40.44
CA GLY A 665 -26.08 25.36 40.63
C GLY A 665 -26.27 23.99 39.97
N LYS A 666 -25.19 23.39 39.44
CA LYS A 666 -25.19 22.02 38.90
C LYS A 666 -24.33 21.14 39.79
N GLN A 667 -24.86 20.00 40.20
CA GLN A 667 -24.07 18.98 40.87
C GLN A 667 -23.24 18.21 39.84
N ALA A 668 -21.98 17.97 40.18
CA ALA A 668 -21.06 17.21 39.38
C ALA A 668 -20.14 16.38 40.28
N ASP A 669 -19.63 15.31 39.69
CA ASP A 669 -18.84 14.30 40.35
C ASP A 669 -17.64 13.94 39.46
N LEU A 670 -16.50 13.67 40.09
CA LEU A 670 -15.23 13.43 39.41
C LEU A 670 -14.41 12.36 40.15
N GLY A 671 -13.93 11.35 39.46
CA GLY A 671 -13.10 10.29 40.04
C GLY A 671 -12.50 9.37 38.97
N GLY A 672 -11.82 8.31 39.42
CA GLY A 672 -11.05 7.37 38.60
C GLY A 672 -11.81 6.14 38.09
N ASP A 673 -13.02 5.91 38.61
CA ASP A 673 -13.83 4.74 38.26
C ASP A 673 -14.56 4.87 36.93
N ILE A 674 -14.56 3.79 36.15
CA ILE A 674 -15.17 3.73 34.81
C ILE A 674 -15.88 2.39 34.56
N CYS A 675 -17.06 2.46 33.94
CA CYS A 675 -17.84 1.29 33.51
C CYS A 675 -18.24 1.42 32.04
N ILE A 676 -17.97 0.40 31.24
CA ILE A 676 -18.23 0.39 29.79
C ILE A 676 -18.82 -0.95 29.39
N THR A 677 -19.85 -0.94 28.55
CA THR A 677 -20.35 -2.15 27.87
C THR A 677 -20.52 -1.92 26.38
N GLY A 678 -20.48 -2.99 25.61
CA GLY A 678 -20.66 -2.96 24.16
C GLY A 678 -21.07 -4.31 23.58
N ASN A 679 -21.39 -4.34 22.29
CA ASN A 679 -21.75 -5.56 21.58
C ASN A 679 -20.77 -5.83 20.43
N LEU A 680 -20.41 -7.08 20.23
CA LEU A 680 -19.44 -7.52 19.22
C LEU A 680 -19.96 -8.74 18.45
N ARG A 681 -19.47 -8.90 17.21
CA ARG A 681 -19.75 -10.05 16.35
C ARG A 681 -18.43 -10.68 15.93
N LEU A 682 -18.15 -11.89 16.42
CA LEU A 682 -16.91 -12.61 16.17
C LEU A 682 -17.20 -13.90 15.39
N GLY A 683 -16.41 -14.19 14.36
CA GLY A 683 -16.53 -15.37 13.49
C GLY A 683 -16.41 -15.02 12.01
N THR A 684 -16.93 -15.88 11.14
CA THR A 684 -16.90 -15.67 9.69
C THR A 684 -18.21 -15.05 9.20
N SER A 685 -18.23 -14.46 8.00
CA SER A 685 -19.46 -13.85 7.44
C SER A 685 -20.62 -14.84 7.28
N SER A 686 -20.33 -16.14 7.20
CA SER A 686 -21.32 -17.23 7.14
C SER A 686 -21.72 -17.81 8.50
N ASP A 687 -20.87 -17.70 9.53
CA ASP A 687 -21.11 -18.25 10.86
C ASP A 687 -20.42 -17.37 11.91
N TYR A 688 -21.20 -16.48 12.53
CA TYR A 688 -20.75 -15.54 13.55
C TYR A 688 -21.57 -15.65 14.83
N LYS A 689 -20.92 -15.38 15.95
CA LYS A 689 -21.53 -15.35 17.28
C LYS A 689 -21.57 -13.93 17.81
N ARG A 690 -22.59 -13.63 18.60
CA ARG A 690 -22.76 -12.33 19.28
C ARG A 690 -22.20 -12.40 20.68
N TYR A 691 -21.46 -11.37 21.04
CA TYR A 691 -20.84 -11.23 22.33
C TYR A 691 -21.21 -9.88 22.96
N VAL A 692 -21.37 -9.89 24.29
CA VAL A 692 -21.47 -8.68 25.11
C VAL A 692 -20.12 -8.46 25.77
N PHE A 693 -19.51 -7.31 25.48
CA PHE A 693 -18.34 -6.82 26.17
C PHE A 693 -18.77 -6.02 27.40
N ALA A 694 -18.08 -6.21 28.52
CA ALA A 694 -18.29 -5.46 29.74
C ALA A 694 -16.96 -5.24 30.48
N MET A 695 -16.77 -4.04 31.01
CA MET A 695 -15.58 -3.64 31.73
C MET A 695 -15.94 -2.78 32.94
N ASN A 696 -15.29 -3.07 34.07
CA ASN A 696 -15.18 -2.15 35.19
C ASN A 696 -13.69 -1.89 35.45
N GLY A 697 -13.31 -0.63 35.61
CA GLY A 697 -11.94 -0.24 35.91
C GLY A 697 -11.86 0.94 36.85
N ASP A 698 -10.72 1.02 37.53
CA ASP A 698 -10.33 2.06 38.47
C ASP A 698 -8.90 2.53 38.12
N ALA A 699 -8.80 3.81 37.78
CA ALA A 699 -7.54 4.46 37.43
C ALA A 699 -6.86 5.08 38.67
N MET A 700 -5.54 4.89 38.77
CA MET A 700 -4.75 5.37 39.91
C MET A 700 -4.92 6.88 40.16
N GLY A 701 -5.52 7.21 41.31
CA GLY A 701 -5.73 8.57 41.79
C GLY A 701 -7.20 8.79 42.17
N LYS A 702 -7.49 9.78 43.02
CA LYS A 702 -8.84 9.95 43.64
C LYS A 702 -9.65 11.16 43.16
N SER A 703 -9.11 11.94 42.22
CA SER A 703 -9.72 13.19 41.75
C SER A 703 -9.21 13.47 40.33
N MET A 704 -8.61 14.62 40.05
CA MET A 704 -8.16 14.99 38.70
C MET A 704 -7.23 13.96 38.03
N GLN A 705 -6.28 13.37 38.78
CA GLN A 705 -5.38 12.34 38.23
C GLN A 705 -6.13 11.05 37.88
N GLY A 706 -7.03 10.60 38.76
CA GLY A 706 -7.88 9.43 38.51
C GLY A 706 -8.80 9.67 37.31
N ALA A 707 -9.46 10.83 37.26
CA ALA A 707 -10.30 11.22 36.13
C ALA A 707 -9.52 11.33 34.81
N GLY A 708 -8.27 11.80 34.85
CA GLY A 708 -7.37 11.76 33.71
C GLY A 708 -7.12 10.34 33.20
N GLY A 709 -6.90 9.38 34.10
CA GLY A 709 -6.76 7.97 33.74
C GLY A 709 -8.04 7.34 33.22
N ALA A 710 -9.19 7.63 33.84
CA ALA A 710 -10.51 7.21 33.39
C ALA A 710 -10.83 7.74 31.98
N LEU A 711 -10.47 9.00 31.69
CA LEU A 711 -10.60 9.59 30.35
C LEU A 711 -9.76 8.82 29.31
N VAL A 712 -8.48 8.56 29.61
CA VAL A 712 -7.58 7.87 28.69
C VAL A 712 -8.08 6.46 28.40
N ILE A 713 -8.38 5.66 29.42
CA ILE A 713 -8.86 4.28 29.21
C ILE A 713 -10.23 4.26 28.52
N GLY A 714 -11.12 5.18 28.89
CA GLY A 714 -12.44 5.30 28.30
C GLY A 714 -12.40 5.62 26.81
N VAL A 715 -11.51 6.51 26.37
CA VAL A 715 -11.32 6.83 24.95
C VAL A 715 -10.75 5.63 24.18
N ILE A 716 -9.75 4.94 24.74
CA ILE A 716 -9.11 3.79 24.07
C ILE A 716 -10.09 2.64 23.92
N VAL A 717 -10.79 2.25 24.99
CA VAL A 717 -11.74 1.13 24.97
C VAL A 717 -12.91 1.44 24.03
N ASN A 718 -13.48 2.65 24.08
CA ASN A 718 -14.54 3.04 23.15
C ASN A 718 -14.05 3.08 21.69
N SER A 719 -12.80 3.48 21.44
CA SER A 719 -12.19 3.43 20.10
C SER A 719 -12.05 2.00 19.59
N ILE A 720 -11.55 1.08 20.43
CA ILE A 720 -11.44 -0.35 20.11
C ILE A 720 -12.81 -0.94 19.80
N LEU A 721 -13.82 -0.67 20.64
CA LEU A 721 -15.19 -1.13 20.42
C LEU A 721 -15.79 -0.55 19.14
N THR A 722 -15.63 0.74 18.89
CA THR A 722 -16.17 1.40 17.69
C THR A 722 -15.53 0.83 16.42
N ARG A 723 -14.20 0.66 16.40
CA ARG A 723 -13.48 0.04 15.28
C ARG A 723 -13.88 -1.42 15.07
N SER A 724 -14.19 -2.13 16.15
CA SER A 724 -14.61 -3.53 16.14
C SER A 724 -16.07 -3.73 15.73
N ALA A 725 -16.93 -2.74 15.95
CA ALA A 725 -18.38 -2.82 15.72
C ALA A 725 -18.90 -1.89 14.60
N ALA A 726 -18.04 -1.08 13.96
CA ALA A 726 -18.42 -0.17 12.88
C ALA A 726 -19.05 -0.91 11.70
N ASP A 727 -20.09 -0.32 11.09
CA ASP A 727 -20.81 -0.85 9.93
C ASP A 727 -21.30 -2.30 10.08
N ASP A 728 -21.65 -2.71 11.32
CA ASP A 728 -22.15 -4.06 11.61
C ASP A 728 -21.15 -5.18 11.23
N ARG A 729 -19.85 -4.82 11.18
CA ARG A 729 -18.72 -5.67 10.82
C ARG A 729 -18.64 -6.93 11.68
N ILE A 730 -18.31 -8.04 11.04
CA ILE A 730 -17.99 -9.32 11.67
C ILE A 730 -16.46 -9.45 11.66
N LEU A 731 -15.86 -9.70 12.82
CA LEU A 731 -14.42 -9.88 12.96
C LEU A 731 -14.08 -11.37 12.92
N ASP A 732 -13.24 -11.78 11.97
CA ASP A 732 -12.71 -13.15 11.87
C ASP A 732 -11.54 -13.35 12.84
N ILE A 733 -11.86 -13.31 14.13
CA ILE A 733 -10.92 -13.42 15.25
C ILE A 733 -11.56 -14.19 16.41
N SER A 734 -10.76 -14.93 17.19
CA SER A 734 -11.28 -15.63 18.37
C SER A 734 -11.50 -14.65 19.55
N PRO A 735 -12.44 -14.95 20.47
CA PRO A 735 -12.66 -14.15 21.67
C PRO A 735 -11.40 -13.96 22.54
N GLU A 736 -10.59 -15.01 22.66
CA GLU A 736 -9.33 -15.02 23.42
C GLU A 736 -8.29 -14.11 22.77
N GLN A 737 -8.15 -14.19 21.45
CA GLN A 737 -7.22 -13.35 20.70
C GLN A 737 -7.64 -11.88 20.76
N TRP A 738 -8.93 -11.58 20.62
CA TRP A 738 -9.42 -10.20 20.70
C TRP A 738 -9.17 -9.55 22.08
N LEU A 739 -9.39 -10.30 23.18
CA LEU A 739 -9.06 -9.81 24.53
C LEU A 739 -7.54 -9.64 24.73
N THR A 740 -6.73 -10.49 24.09
CA THR A 740 -5.26 -10.37 24.12
C THR A 740 -4.79 -9.10 23.41
N GLU A 741 -5.27 -8.85 22.19
CA GLU A 741 -4.94 -7.64 21.42
C GLU A 741 -5.39 -6.37 22.15
N MET A 742 -6.58 -6.40 22.77
CA MET A 742 -7.06 -5.29 23.61
C MET A 742 -6.14 -5.02 24.80
N TYR A 743 -5.72 -6.06 25.52
CA TYR A 743 -4.79 -5.90 26.64
C TYR A 743 -3.44 -5.34 26.20
N GLU A 744 -2.89 -5.82 25.08
CA GLU A 744 -1.61 -5.34 24.55
C GLU A 744 -1.70 -3.86 24.12
N GLU A 745 -2.78 -3.46 23.44
CA GLU A 745 -3.03 -2.06 23.05
C GLU A 745 -3.13 -1.16 24.29
N LEU A 746 -3.93 -1.56 25.29
CA LEU A 746 -4.07 -0.82 26.55
C LEU A 746 -2.75 -0.73 27.32
N ASN A 747 -2.07 -1.85 27.53
CA ASN A 747 -0.84 -1.90 28.30
C ASN A 747 0.29 -1.11 27.60
N SER A 748 0.37 -1.15 26.27
CA SER A 748 1.36 -0.35 25.53
C SER A 748 1.16 1.15 25.71
N VAL A 749 -0.09 1.62 25.72
CA VAL A 749 -0.38 3.04 25.96
C VAL A 749 -0.05 3.40 27.40
N PHE A 750 -0.48 2.60 28.37
CA PHE A 750 -0.26 2.93 29.77
C PHE A 750 1.21 2.81 30.21
N LYS A 751 2.01 1.93 29.59
CA LYS A 751 3.47 1.89 29.79
C LYS A 751 4.18 3.18 29.37
N SER A 752 3.60 3.96 28.45
CA SER A 752 4.19 5.24 28.05
C SER A 752 4.14 6.31 29.16
N PHE A 753 3.32 6.11 30.20
CA PHE A 753 3.28 6.97 31.38
C PHE A 753 4.36 6.62 32.43
N ASP A 754 5.20 5.61 32.19
CA ASP A 754 6.35 5.24 33.05
C ASP A 754 5.98 5.07 34.54
N GLY A 755 4.85 4.38 34.79
CA GLY A 755 4.33 4.14 36.15
C GLY A 755 3.67 5.34 36.84
N SER A 756 3.65 6.53 36.23
CA SER A 756 2.95 7.71 36.78
C SER A 756 1.42 7.59 36.76
N MET A 757 0.91 6.68 35.92
CA MET A 757 -0.51 6.35 35.81
C MET A 757 -0.65 4.87 35.49
N VAL A 758 -1.44 4.16 36.28
CA VAL A 758 -1.74 2.74 36.11
C VAL A 758 -3.24 2.53 36.33
N VAL A 759 -3.80 1.47 35.75
CA VAL A 759 -5.24 1.18 35.86
C VAL A 759 -5.44 -0.26 36.28
N SER A 760 -6.30 -0.46 37.28
CA SER A 760 -6.84 -1.78 37.60
C SER A 760 -8.16 -1.96 36.85
N ALA A 761 -8.38 -3.09 36.18
CA ALA A 761 -9.64 -3.33 35.49
C ALA A 761 -9.92 -4.81 35.26
N SER A 762 -11.22 -5.15 35.22
CA SER A 762 -11.73 -6.47 34.87
C SER A 762 -12.52 -6.40 33.57
N PHE A 763 -12.22 -7.31 32.65
CA PHE A 763 -12.79 -7.34 31.29
C PHE A 763 -13.51 -8.65 31.06
N PHE A 764 -14.72 -8.58 30.51
CA PHE A 764 -15.58 -9.71 30.23
C PHE A 764 -16.09 -9.67 28.80
N LEU A 765 -16.13 -10.84 28.17
CA LEU A 765 -16.71 -11.07 26.86
C LEU A 765 -17.61 -12.30 26.93
N ILE A 766 -18.92 -12.08 26.84
CA ILE A 766 -19.95 -13.09 27.13
C ILE A 766 -20.71 -13.44 25.85
N GLU A 767 -20.71 -14.72 25.47
CA GLU A 767 -21.48 -15.21 24.32
C GLU A 767 -22.98 -15.24 24.63
N GLU A 768 -23.81 -14.58 23.81
CA GLU A 768 -25.24 -14.40 24.08
C GLU A 768 -26.05 -15.70 24.20
N ASN A 769 -25.66 -16.74 23.46
CA ASN A 769 -26.47 -17.96 23.34
C ASN A 769 -26.08 -19.05 24.33
N SER A 770 -24.78 -19.19 24.60
CA SER A 770 -24.22 -20.28 25.41
C SER A 770 -23.95 -19.87 26.85
N GLY A 771 -23.85 -18.57 27.14
CA GLY A 771 -23.40 -18.05 28.44
C GLY A 771 -21.91 -18.29 28.68
N LYS A 772 -21.14 -18.70 27.66
CA LYS A 772 -19.70 -18.86 27.76
C LYS A 772 -19.04 -17.49 27.89
N THR A 773 -18.30 -17.30 28.97
CA THR A 773 -17.68 -16.03 29.33
C THR A 773 -16.17 -16.16 29.29
N TYR A 774 -15.53 -15.26 28.55
CA TYR A 774 -14.09 -15.08 28.48
C TYR A 774 -13.74 -13.83 29.28
N TYR A 775 -12.76 -13.90 30.17
CA TYR A 775 -12.44 -12.77 31.02
C TYR A 775 -10.99 -12.76 31.48
N PHE A 776 -10.51 -11.59 31.86
CA PHE A 776 -9.26 -11.43 32.61
C PHE A 776 -9.41 -10.28 33.60
N ASN A 777 -8.63 -10.31 34.66
CA ASN A 777 -8.63 -9.32 35.72
C ASN A 777 -7.19 -8.82 35.92
N ALA A 778 -6.97 -7.52 35.72
CA ALA A 778 -5.68 -6.85 35.88
C ALA A 778 -5.61 -6.16 37.25
N GLU A 779 -5.37 -6.94 38.30
CA GLU A 779 -5.23 -6.47 39.69
C GLU A 779 -6.39 -5.60 40.20
N HIS A 780 -7.60 -5.81 39.67
CA HIS A 780 -8.85 -5.21 40.13
C HIS A 780 -9.50 -6.13 41.20
N PRO A 781 -10.35 -5.61 42.10
CA PRO A 781 -10.96 -6.43 43.14
C PRO A 781 -11.69 -7.65 42.59
N PHE A 782 -11.75 -8.71 43.42
CA PHE A 782 -12.34 -9.98 43.03
C PHE A 782 -13.80 -9.84 42.56
N THR A 783 -14.10 -10.50 41.45
CA THR A 783 -15.44 -10.53 40.87
C THR A 783 -16.32 -11.47 41.67
N VAL A 784 -17.56 -11.05 41.96
CA VAL A 784 -18.52 -11.87 42.70
C VAL A 784 -19.51 -12.52 41.74
N LEU A 785 -19.58 -13.85 41.78
CA LEU A 785 -20.63 -14.63 41.14
C LEU A 785 -21.72 -14.96 42.17
N TYR A 786 -22.92 -14.45 41.94
CA TYR A 786 -24.11 -14.78 42.70
C TYR A 786 -24.93 -15.85 41.96
N ARG A 787 -25.01 -17.04 42.55
CA ARG A 787 -25.69 -18.22 41.98
C ARG A 787 -26.39 -19.00 43.08
N GLY A 788 -27.70 -19.20 42.94
CA GLY A 788 -28.49 -20.03 43.87
C GLY A 788 -28.47 -19.52 45.30
N GLU A 789 -28.75 -18.22 45.48
CA GLU A 789 -28.76 -17.49 46.76
C GLU A 789 -27.41 -17.42 47.50
N ARG A 790 -26.30 -17.80 46.85
CA ARG A 790 -24.94 -17.70 47.42
C ARG A 790 -24.05 -16.83 46.56
N ALA A 791 -23.18 -16.05 47.22
CA ALA A 791 -22.15 -15.25 46.56
C ALA A 791 -20.77 -15.90 46.76
N ILE A 792 -20.03 -16.09 45.67
CA ILE A 792 -18.65 -16.60 45.69
C ILE A 792 -17.76 -15.73 44.83
N PHE A 793 -16.47 -15.65 45.15
CA PHE A 793 -15.50 -15.05 44.25
C PHE A 793 -15.29 -15.94 43.02
N LEU A 794 -15.20 -15.31 41.86
CA LEU A 794 -14.98 -15.99 40.58
C LEU A 794 -13.51 -16.40 40.43
N GLU A 795 -12.58 -15.53 40.82
CA GLU A 795 -11.15 -15.78 40.75
C GLU A 795 -10.61 -16.39 42.06
N SER A 796 -9.63 -17.29 41.96
CA SER A 796 -8.91 -17.86 43.11
C SER A 796 -7.66 -17.05 43.50
N SER A 797 -7.08 -16.32 42.54
CA SER A 797 -5.92 -15.45 42.73
C SER A 797 -5.80 -14.47 41.55
N LEU A 798 -5.25 -13.29 41.79
CA LEU A 798 -4.96 -12.30 40.75
C LEU A 798 -3.53 -12.52 40.23
N THR A 799 -3.40 -12.95 38.98
CA THR A 799 -2.10 -13.30 38.36
C THR A 799 -1.56 -12.21 37.45
N LEU A 800 -2.33 -11.18 37.11
CA LEU A 800 -1.92 -10.12 36.20
C LEU A 800 -1.77 -8.80 36.96
N ARG A 801 -0.64 -8.10 36.77
CA ARG A 801 -0.42 -6.76 37.34
C ARG A 801 -1.33 -5.71 36.71
N LYS A 802 -1.52 -4.57 37.39
CA LYS A 802 -2.25 -3.41 36.85
C LYS A 802 -1.71 -3.00 35.47
N ILE A 803 -2.61 -2.55 34.62
CA ILE A 803 -2.29 -2.08 33.26
C ILE A 803 -1.35 -0.88 33.37
N GLY A 804 -0.23 -0.91 32.64
CA GLY A 804 0.84 0.08 32.70
C GLY A 804 2.10 -0.38 33.43
N LEU A 805 2.05 -1.51 34.16
CA LEU A 805 3.20 -2.12 34.82
C LEU A 805 3.74 -3.32 34.05
N GLU A 806 5.01 -3.68 34.30
CA GLU A 806 5.56 -4.95 33.83
C GLU A 806 5.05 -6.09 34.73
N SER A 807 4.41 -7.08 34.11
CA SER A 807 3.92 -8.28 34.78
C SER A 807 4.96 -9.38 34.72
N GLU A 808 5.27 -10.00 35.86
CA GLU A 808 6.13 -11.18 35.96
C GLU A 808 5.43 -12.44 35.42
N TYR A 809 4.11 -12.40 35.32
CA TYR A 809 3.27 -13.48 34.81
C TYR A 809 2.81 -13.18 33.38
N ALA A 810 2.76 -14.22 32.54
CA ALA A 810 2.25 -14.11 31.18
C ALA A 810 0.73 -13.83 31.18
N PHE A 811 0.27 -13.00 30.24
CA PHE A 811 -1.15 -12.70 30.05
C PHE A 811 -1.92 -13.97 29.65
N GLN A 812 -3.06 -14.21 30.31
CA GLN A 812 -3.92 -15.35 30.06
C GLN A 812 -5.39 -14.93 30.16
N VAL A 813 -6.22 -15.48 29.25
CA VAL A 813 -7.67 -15.30 29.27
C VAL A 813 -8.31 -16.52 29.96
N PHE A 814 -9.09 -16.28 31.00
CA PHE A 814 -9.83 -17.31 31.71
C PHE A 814 -11.21 -17.51 31.09
N THR A 815 -11.77 -18.71 31.26
CA THR A 815 -13.11 -19.04 30.76
C THR A 815 -14.00 -19.59 31.86
N THR A 816 -15.26 -19.18 31.85
CA THR A 816 -16.31 -19.70 32.73
C THR A 816 -17.62 -19.82 31.95
N THR A 817 -18.67 -20.37 32.56
CA THR A 817 -19.98 -20.50 31.93
C THR A 817 -21.07 -20.06 32.90
N LEU A 818 -21.86 -19.08 32.45
CA LEU A 818 -23.02 -18.55 33.14
C LEU A 818 -24.26 -19.37 32.80
N ARG A 819 -25.07 -19.62 33.82
CA ARG A 819 -26.37 -20.29 33.76
C ARG A 819 -27.46 -19.24 33.83
N GLU A 820 -28.63 -19.56 33.31
CA GLU A 820 -29.78 -18.65 33.38
C GLU A 820 -30.10 -18.30 34.85
N GLY A 821 -30.22 -17.01 35.14
CA GLY A 821 -30.40 -16.46 36.49
C GLY A 821 -29.10 -16.13 37.24
N ASP A 822 -27.92 -16.43 36.69
CA ASP A 822 -26.66 -16.03 37.32
C ASP A 822 -26.42 -14.52 37.19
N VAL A 823 -25.87 -13.93 38.25
CA VAL A 823 -25.47 -12.51 38.30
C VAL A 823 -23.99 -12.40 38.61
N LEU A 824 -23.24 -11.74 37.74
CA LEU A 824 -21.87 -11.29 38.02
C LEU A 824 -21.92 -9.85 38.54
N ILE A 825 -21.16 -9.60 39.61
CA ILE A 825 -20.99 -8.28 40.20
C ILE A 825 -19.50 -7.97 40.26
N VAL A 826 -19.11 -6.93 39.53
CA VAL A 826 -17.73 -6.44 39.43
C VAL A 826 -17.70 -5.05 40.04
N GLY A 827 -16.75 -4.76 40.93
CA GLY A 827 -16.67 -3.44 41.54
C GLY A 827 -15.26 -3.01 41.92
N SER A 828 -15.06 -1.70 42.00
CA SER A 828 -13.82 -1.07 42.47
C SER A 828 -13.57 -1.31 43.96
N ASP A 829 -12.40 -0.89 44.42
CA ASP A 829 -11.95 -1.03 45.80
C ASP A 829 -12.81 -0.25 46.80
N GLY A 830 -13.51 0.81 46.36
CA GLY A 830 -14.50 1.54 47.16
C GLY A 830 -15.61 0.67 47.75
N LYS A 831 -15.87 -0.53 47.20
CA LYS A 831 -16.83 -1.49 47.78
C LYS A 831 -16.32 -2.14 49.09
N ASP A 832 -15.00 -2.19 49.27
CA ASP A 832 -14.34 -2.78 50.44
C ASP A 832 -13.77 -1.71 51.38
N ASP A 833 -13.42 -0.52 50.85
CA ASP A 833 -12.85 0.63 51.57
C ASP A 833 -13.89 1.42 52.40
N LEU A 834 -14.37 0.77 53.46
CA LEU A 834 -15.39 1.30 54.36
C LEU A 834 -14.83 1.73 55.70
N ASN A 835 -15.15 2.96 56.12
CA ASN A 835 -14.93 3.41 57.49
C ASN A 835 -16.09 2.95 58.38
N LEU A 836 -15.82 1.97 59.25
CA LEU A 836 -16.82 1.38 60.14
C LEU A 836 -17.11 2.24 61.38
N THR A 837 -16.27 3.24 61.68
CA THR A 837 -16.43 4.13 62.83
C THR A 837 -16.27 5.61 62.45
N PRO A 838 -17.20 6.18 61.65
CA PRO A 838 -17.11 7.57 61.19
C PRO A 838 -17.13 8.61 62.31
N ASN A 839 -17.68 8.27 63.48
CA ASN A 839 -17.88 9.18 64.62
C ASN A 839 -16.83 9.06 65.74
N LYS A 840 -15.70 8.38 65.51
CA LYS A 840 -14.60 8.25 66.49
C LYS A 840 -13.32 8.85 65.94
N ASP A 841 -12.49 9.44 66.80
CA ASP A 841 -11.19 10.04 66.41
C ASP A 841 -10.22 9.02 65.79
N VAL A 842 -10.40 7.72 66.11
CA VAL A 842 -9.65 6.61 65.50
C VAL A 842 -10.55 5.94 64.47
N ARG A 843 -10.18 6.04 63.18
CA ARG A 843 -10.88 5.41 62.05
C ARG A 843 -10.50 3.93 61.97
N SER A 844 -11.48 3.02 62.00
CA SER A 844 -11.28 1.61 61.65
C SER A 844 -11.77 1.35 60.22
N ILE A 845 -10.85 0.96 59.34
CA ILE A 845 -11.15 0.57 57.95
C ILE A 845 -11.52 -0.91 57.93
N ASN A 846 -12.43 -1.31 57.05
CA ASN A 846 -12.80 -2.70 56.87
C ASN A 846 -11.61 -3.53 56.35
N GLU A 847 -11.31 -4.64 57.05
CA GLU A 847 -10.30 -5.63 56.65
C GLU A 847 -10.94 -7.00 56.33
N ASP A 848 -12.27 -7.15 56.46
CA ASP A 848 -12.98 -8.39 56.12
C ASP A 848 -13.28 -8.43 54.61
N GLU A 849 -12.46 -9.14 53.85
CA GLU A 849 -12.65 -9.38 52.41
C GLU A 849 -13.97 -10.11 52.09
N THR A 850 -14.56 -10.84 53.05
CA THR A 850 -15.82 -11.56 52.86
C THR A 850 -17.06 -10.69 53.14
N LEU A 851 -16.87 -9.47 53.65
CA LEU A 851 -17.98 -8.59 53.98
C LEU A 851 -18.84 -8.27 52.75
N PHE A 852 -18.20 -8.03 51.61
CA PHE A 852 -18.90 -7.72 50.37
C PHE A 852 -19.73 -8.92 49.86
N LEU A 853 -19.25 -10.15 50.02
CA LEU A 853 -20.03 -11.37 49.68
C LEU A 853 -21.34 -11.43 50.49
N LYS A 854 -21.26 -11.18 51.81
CA LYS A 854 -22.44 -11.16 52.69
C LYS A 854 -23.42 -10.05 52.30
N ILE A 855 -22.92 -8.91 51.84
CA ILE A 855 -23.74 -7.79 51.35
C ILE A 855 -24.45 -8.18 50.05
N VAL A 856 -23.75 -8.80 49.11
CA VAL A 856 -24.34 -9.29 47.84
C VAL A 856 -25.43 -10.33 48.10
N GLU A 857 -25.22 -11.26 49.04
CA GLU A 857 -26.23 -12.24 49.45
C GLU A 857 -27.45 -11.57 50.08
N ALA A 858 -27.23 -10.61 50.99
CA ALA A 858 -28.32 -9.86 51.64
C ALA A 858 -29.11 -8.98 50.66
N GLY A 859 -28.44 -8.40 49.66
CA GLY A 859 -29.04 -7.62 48.58
C GLY A 859 -29.59 -8.46 47.43
N LYS A 860 -29.50 -9.79 47.50
CA LYS A 860 -29.96 -10.74 46.46
C LYS A 860 -29.41 -10.44 45.06
N GLY A 861 -28.20 -9.90 44.98
CA GLY A 861 -27.57 -9.49 43.73
C GLY A 861 -28.19 -8.26 43.05
N ASP A 862 -29.04 -7.49 43.73
CA ASP A 862 -29.60 -6.22 43.25
C ASP A 862 -28.67 -5.04 43.60
N ILE A 863 -28.33 -4.22 42.60
CA ILE A 863 -27.26 -3.22 42.73
C ILE A 863 -27.64 -2.05 43.66
N GLU A 864 -28.90 -1.63 43.66
CA GLU A 864 -29.40 -0.53 44.51
C GLU A 864 -29.47 -0.97 45.99
N GLN A 865 -29.93 -2.19 46.25
CA GLN A 865 -29.92 -2.76 47.60
C GLN A 865 -28.49 -2.96 48.13
N ILE A 866 -27.57 -3.39 47.28
CA ILE A 866 -26.16 -3.53 47.64
C ILE A 866 -25.59 -2.18 48.07
N GLU A 867 -25.81 -1.11 47.31
CA GLU A 867 -25.36 0.24 47.67
C GLU A 867 -25.89 0.68 49.05
N GLN A 868 -27.21 0.52 49.28
CA GLN A 868 -27.83 0.89 50.55
C GLN A 868 -27.24 0.13 51.73
N LEU A 869 -26.95 -1.17 51.54
CA LEU A 869 -26.33 -2.02 52.55
C LEU A 869 -24.87 -1.63 52.82
N ILE A 870 -24.11 -1.27 51.79
CA ILE A 870 -22.75 -0.72 51.92
C ILE A 870 -22.79 0.56 52.76
N CYS A 871 -23.64 1.52 52.39
CA CYS A 871 -23.79 2.80 53.09
C CYS A 871 -24.27 2.62 54.54
N LYS A 872 -25.03 1.56 54.85
CA LYS A 872 -25.47 1.23 56.21
C LYS A 872 -24.36 0.64 57.08
N LYS A 873 -23.37 -0.02 56.47
CA LYS A 873 -22.26 -0.67 57.17
C LYS A 873 -21.13 0.28 57.51
N GLY A 874 -20.87 1.28 56.68
CA GLY A 874 -19.83 2.28 56.89
C GLY A 874 -19.87 3.41 55.87
N GLU A 875 -19.02 4.40 56.07
CA GLU A 875 -18.82 5.50 55.13
C GLU A 875 -17.77 5.10 54.07
N ILE A 876 -18.10 5.28 52.79
CA ILE A 876 -17.22 4.95 51.65
C ILE A 876 -16.06 5.95 51.59
N ILE A 877 -14.83 5.44 51.53
CA ILE A 877 -13.62 6.29 51.57
C ILE A 877 -13.07 6.55 50.15
N ASP A 878 -13.43 5.75 49.14
CA ASP A 878 -12.97 5.88 47.76
C ASP A 878 -14.08 5.98 46.70
N ASP A 879 -13.70 6.06 45.43
CA ASP A 879 -14.64 5.97 44.31
C ASP A 879 -15.33 4.59 44.35
N LEU A 880 -16.65 4.55 44.19
CA LEU A 880 -17.43 3.31 44.18
C LEU A 880 -18.00 3.09 42.78
N SER A 881 -17.66 1.97 42.17
CA SER A 881 -18.28 1.47 40.96
C SER A 881 -18.76 0.05 41.16
N LEU A 882 -19.97 -0.23 40.69
CA LEU A 882 -20.52 -1.57 40.60
C LEU A 882 -21.07 -1.79 39.19
N LEU A 883 -20.71 -2.92 38.61
CA LEU A 883 -21.17 -3.42 37.32
C LEU A 883 -21.88 -4.74 37.57
N ARG A 884 -23.18 -4.76 37.31
CA ARG A 884 -24.03 -5.95 37.41
C ARG A 884 -24.29 -6.51 36.02
N ILE A 885 -24.01 -7.80 35.82
CA ILE A 885 -24.26 -8.53 34.57
C ILE A 885 -25.11 -9.76 34.88
N GLU A 886 -26.31 -9.83 34.30
CA GLU A 886 -27.26 -10.93 34.52
C GLU A 886 -27.54 -11.69 33.22
N TYR A 887 -27.48 -13.02 33.27
CA TYR A 887 -27.67 -13.90 32.11
C TYR A 887 -29.03 -14.62 32.15
N GLY A 888 -29.77 -14.60 31.05
CA GLY A 888 -30.97 -15.43 30.84
C GLY A 888 -32.33 -14.77 31.11
N VAL A 889 -32.38 -13.48 31.45
CA VAL A 889 -33.66 -12.77 31.69
C VAL A 889 -33.97 -11.84 30.51
N PRO A 890 -35.14 -11.97 29.85
CA PRO A 890 -35.53 -11.08 28.75
C PRO A 890 -35.77 -9.66 29.27
N GLN A 891 -35.10 -8.68 28.67
CA GLN A 891 -35.34 -7.26 28.93
C GLN A 891 -36.81 -6.91 28.60
N LEU A 892 -37.58 -6.49 29.61
CA LEU A 892 -38.74 -5.63 29.36
C LEU A 892 -38.22 -4.26 28.91
N ASN A 893 -38.57 -3.86 27.69
CA ASN A 893 -38.36 -2.55 27.05
C ASN A 893 -37.70 -1.46 27.93
N PRO A 894 -36.46 -1.04 27.62
CA PRO A 894 -35.78 0.05 28.32
C PRO A 894 -36.27 1.44 27.87
N GLU A 895 -37.58 1.63 27.70
CA GLU A 895 -38.19 2.96 27.53
C GLU A 895 -38.87 3.47 28.81
N LYS A 896 -38.75 2.73 29.93
CA LYS A 896 -39.20 3.17 31.25
C LYS A 896 -38.17 2.73 32.28
N ASN A 897 -37.48 3.71 32.86
CA ASN A 897 -36.59 3.68 34.03
C ASN A 897 -35.15 4.04 33.70
N CYS A 898 -34.94 5.34 33.44
CA CYS A 898 -33.71 6.06 33.79
C CYS A 898 -34.14 7.51 34.02
N LEU A 899 -34.77 7.78 35.16
CA LEU A 899 -34.93 9.12 35.73
C LEU A 899 -35.24 8.96 37.21
N GLY A 900 -34.24 9.29 38.02
CA GLY A 900 -34.24 9.29 39.48
C GLY A 900 -32.77 9.16 39.88
N THR A 901 -32.10 10.13 40.47
CA THR A 901 -32.58 11.25 41.29
C THR A 901 -31.55 12.38 41.24
N GLU A 902 -31.95 13.58 40.84
CA GLU A 902 -31.46 14.83 41.43
C GLU A 902 -32.61 15.85 41.48
N SER A 903 -32.59 16.60 42.56
CA SER A 903 -33.64 17.42 43.15
C SER A 903 -33.90 18.76 42.45
N GLU A 904 -35.17 19.16 42.52
CA GLU A 904 -35.69 20.54 42.58
C GLU A 904 -35.27 21.53 41.50
N GLY A 905 -36.01 21.47 40.38
CA GLY A 905 -36.06 22.51 39.36
C GLY A 905 -37.08 22.19 38.28
N ILE A 906 -38.34 21.94 38.66
CA ILE A 906 -39.43 21.72 37.70
C ILE A 906 -39.63 23.02 36.91
N SER A 907 -39.03 23.10 35.73
CA SER A 907 -39.36 24.10 34.74
C SER A 907 -40.68 23.71 34.06
N ASP A 908 -41.57 24.69 33.89
CA ASP A 908 -42.88 24.63 33.22
C ASP A 908 -42.93 23.85 31.89
N TRP A 909 -41.77 23.63 31.27
CA TRP A 909 -41.59 22.99 29.97
C TRP A 909 -42.01 21.52 29.96
N ASN A 910 -41.57 20.72 30.94
CA ASN A 910 -41.86 19.27 30.98
C ASN A 910 -43.36 18.99 31.18
N ILE A 911 -44.03 19.82 31.97
CA ILE A 911 -45.47 19.75 32.22
C ILE A 911 -46.23 20.12 30.93
N SER A 912 -45.85 21.22 30.27
CA SER A 912 -46.48 21.65 29.03
C SER A 912 -46.29 20.66 27.87
N TYR A 913 -45.11 20.04 27.74
CA TYR A 913 -44.84 19.04 26.70
C TYR A 913 -45.60 17.72 26.93
N SER A 914 -45.63 17.24 28.18
CA SER A 914 -46.43 16.06 28.54
C SER A 914 -47.93 16.29 28.35
N HIS A 915 -48.42 17.50 28.67
CA HIS A 915 -49.80 17.91 28.40
C HIS A 915 -50.14 17.90 26.90
N ALA A 916 -49.29 18.47 26.04
CA ALA A 916 -49.50 18.43 24.59
C ALA A 916 -49.56 16.98 24.04
N ARG A 917 -48.71 16.08 24.57
CA ARG A 917 -48.72 14.66 24.21
C ARG A 917 -50.00 13.95 24.67
N GLN A 918 -50.55 14.33 25.83
CA GLN A 918 -51.80 13.80 26.34
C GLN A 918 -53.00 14.28 25.52
N LEU A 919 -53.04 15.56 25.12
CA LEU A 919 -54.05 16.11 24.21
C LEU A 919 -54.08 15.36 22.87
N TYR A 920 -52.89 15.07 22.31
CA TYR A 920 -52.80 14.26 21.10
C TYR A 920 -53.32 12.82 21.30
N ARG A 921 -52.99 12.17 22.43
CA ARG A 921 -53.51 10.83 22.76
C ARG A 921 -55.03 10.81 22.92
N ASN A 922 -55.61 11.90 23.40
CA ASN A 922 -57.05 12.06 23.55
C ASN A 922 -57.75 12.43 22.23
N GLY A 923 -57.00 12.59 21.13
CA GLY A 923 -57.54 12.91 19.79
C GLY A 923 -57.66 14.41 19.49
N ASN A 924 -57.32 15.30 20.43
CA ASN A 924 -57.37 16.75 20.25
C ASN A 924 -56.09 17.26 19.57
N VAL A 925 -55.95 17.00 18.27
CA VAL A 925 -54.73 17.29 17.49
C VAL A 925 -54.43 18.79 17.41
N LYS A 926 -55.44 19.65 17.21
CA LYS A 926 -55.24 21.11 17.07
C LYS A 926 -54.75 21.78 18.36
N GLU A 927 -55.38 21.47 19.49
CA GLU A 927 -54.95 21.99 20.80
C GLU A 927 -53.54 21.51 21.16
N ALA A 928 -53.17 20.28 20.76
CA ALA A 928 -51.81 19.78 20.92
C ALA A 928 -50.80 20.56 20.05
N ILE A 929 -51.15 20.92 18.82
CA ILE A 929 -50.31 21.75 17.93
C ILE A 929 -50.15 23.15 18.52
N ASP A 930 -51.22 23.80 18.97
CA ASP A 930 -51.16 25.14 19.57
C ASP A 930 -50.25 25.17 20.80
N LYS A 931 -50.36 24.15 21.66
CA LYS A 931 -49.51 24.04 22.85
C LYS A 931 -48.05 23.76 22.49
N LEU A 932 -47.79 23.00 21.43
CA LEU A 932 -46.45 22.76 20.91
C LEU A 932 -45.87 23.98 20.19
N MET A 933 -46.68 24.82 19.54
CA MET A 933 -46.25 26.09 18.96
C MET A 933 -45.84 27.10 20.05
N ASP A 934 -46.59 27.19 21.16
CA ASP A 934 -46.21 28.01 22.33
C ASP A 934 -44.87 27.52 22.91
N LEU A 935 -44.69 26.21 23.05
CA LEU A 935 -43.42 25.62 23.47
C LEU A 935 -42.29 25.88 22.47
N TYR A 936 -42.57 25.77 21.18
CA TYR A 936 -41.59 25.99 20.12
C TYR A 936 -41.10 27.45 20.12
N SER A 937 -41.98 28.42 20.40
CA SER A 937 -41.60 29.84 20.52
C SER A 937 -40.62 30.10 21.68
N LYS A 938 -40.71 29.31 22.76
CA LYS A 938 -39.87 29.44 23.96
C LYS A 938 -38.61 28.57 23.91
N THR A 939 -38.67 27.47 23.17
CA THR A 939 -37.60 26.46 23.06
C THR A 939 -37.40 26.02 21.59
N PRO A 940 -36.95 26.93 20.71
CA PRO A 940 -36.89 26.67 19.27
C PRO A 940 -35.83 25.64 18.84
N GLU A 941 -34.92 25.25 19.74
CA GLU A 941 -33.86 24.27 19.50
C GLU A 941 -34.19 22.87 20.05
N ASP A 942 -35.30 22.71 20.79
CA ASP A 942 -35.63 21.42 21.40
C ASP A 942 -36.14 20.42 20.36
N SER A 943 -35.28 19.44 20.05
CA SER A 943 -35.53 18.39 19.05
C SER A 943 -36.82 17.60 19.30
N LYS A 944 -37.26 17.41 20.56
CA LYS A 944 -38.50 16.66 20.89
C LYS A 944 -39.73 17.46 20.53
N VAL A 945 -39.73 18.77 20.82
CA VAL A 945 -40.83 19.69 20.47
C VAL A 945 -40.93 19.83 18.95
N ILE A 946 -39.82 20.08 18.27
CA ILE A 946 -39.76 20.25 16.80
C ILE A 946 -40.27 18.99 16.09
N LYS A 947 -39.81 17.82 16.52
CA LYS A 947 -40.21 16.52 15.97
C LYS A 947 -41.72 16.30 16.08
N LEU A 948 -42.28 16.48 17.29
CA LEU A 948 -43.69 16.22 17.53
C LEU A 948 -44.56 17.23 16.80
N LEU A 949 -44.17 18.51 16.82
CA LEU A 949 -44.87 19.57 16.10
C LEU A 949 -44.90 19.31 14.59
N GLY A 950 -43.77 18.92 13.97
CA GLY A 950 -43.72 18.63 12.54
C GLY A 950 -44.56 17.44 12.11
N LEU A 951 -44.58 16.37 12.90
CA LEU A 951 -45.43 15.20 12.63
C LEU A 951 -46.93 15.52 12.81
N LEU A 952 -47.30 16.25 13.86
CA LEU A 952 -48.69 16.62 14.10
C LEU A 952 -49.20 17.60 13.05
N SER A 953 -48.39 18.58 12.67
CA SER A 953 -48.71 19.53 11.60
C SER A 953 -48.90 18.81 10.26
N PHE A 954 -48.05 17.81 9.95
CA PHE A 954 -48.23 16.97 8.76
C PHE A 954 -49.55 16.20 8.78
N LYS A 955 -49.93 15.65 9.94
CA LYS A 955 -51.20 14.91 10.12
C LYS A 955 -52.43 15.82 10.04
N ASP A 956 -52.34 17.04 10.57
CA ASP A 956 -53.41 18.05 10.48
C ASP A 956 -53.49 18.70 9.08
N LYS A 957 -52.58 18.32 8.17
CA LYS A 957 -52.44 18.85 6.80
C LYS A 957 -51.99 20.31 6.73
N ASP A 958 -51.44 20.85 7.82
CA ASP A 958 -50.66 22.08 7.79
C ASP A 958 -49.25 21.79 7.25
N TYR A 959 -49.17 21.70 5.93
CA TYR A 959 -47.92 21.39 5.25
C TYR A 959 -46.89 22.51 5.35
N VAL A 960 -47.30 23.76 5.62
CA VAL A 960 -46.38 24.90 5.74
C VAL A 960 -45.56 24.77 7.01
N THR A 961 -46.23 24.64 8.16
CA THR A 961 -45.55 24.41 9.43
C THR A 961 -44.82 23.08 9.45
N ALA A 962 -45.38 22.03 8.82
CA ALA A 962 -44.70 20.74 8.71
C ALA A 962 -43.37 20.86 7.95
N VAL A 963 -43.30 21.57 6.82
CA VAL A 963 -42.05 21.75 6.07
C VAL A 963 -41.04 22.56 6.91
N GLU A 964 -41.46 23.64 7.56
CA GLU A 964 -40.53 24.45 8.37
C GLU A 964 -39.93 23.64 9.53
N THR A 965 -40.78 22.97 10.29
CA THR A 965 -40.36 22.24 11.49
C THR A 965 -39.65 20.93 11.15
N LEU A 966 -40.11 20.16 10.16
CA LEU A 966 -39.39 18.97 9.70
C LEU A 966 -38.07 19.35 9.03
N GLY A 967 -38.00 20.48 8.32
CA GLY A 967 -36.75 21.01 7.76
C GLY A 967 -35.71 21.27 8.85
N LYS A 968 -36.09 22.06 9.87
CA LYS A 968 -35.23 22.33 11.05
C LYS A 968 -34.87 21.04 11.81
N TYR A 969 -35.81 20.11 11.93
CA TYR A 969 -35.54 18.81 12.55
C TYR A 969 -34.49 18.01 11.77
N LEU A 970 -34.59 18.01 10.43
CA LEU A 970 -33.68 17.29 9.54
C LEU A 970 -32.31 17.96 9.40
N GLU A 971 -32.20 19.26 9.63
CA GLU A 971 -30.92 19.97 9.79
C GLU A 971 -30.18 19.50 11.05
N LEU A 972 -30.91 19.31 12.15
CA LEU A 972 -30.35 18.83 13.42
C LEU A 972 -30.11 17.31 13.43
N ASN A 973 -30.94 16.53 12.72
CA ASN A 973 -30.94 15.07 12.76
C ASN A 973 -31.15 14.49 11.34
N SER A 974 -30.07 14.44 10.55
CA SER A 974 -30.13 14.06 9.12
C SER A 974 -30.30 12.55 8.85
N GLU A 975 -30.18 11.72 9.89
CA GLU A 975 -30.02 10.26 9.73
C GLU A 975 -31.33 9.47 9.49
N LEU A 976 -32.48 9.97 9.94
CA LEU A 976 -33.74 9.21 9.94
C LEU A 976 -34.53 9.33 8.62
N SER A 977 -34.57 8.26 7.83
CA SER A 977 -35.22 8.18 6.50
C SER A 977 -36.73 8.44 6.50
N GLU A 978 -37.45 8.10 7.58
CA GLU A 978 -38.91 8.27 7.66
C GLU A 978 -39.34 9.74 7.61
N TYR A 979 -38.55 10.64 8.20
CA TYR A 979 -38.88 12.08 8.24
C TYR A 979 -38.59 12.76 6.90
N TRP A 980 -37.56 12.30 6.17
CA TRP A 980 -37.33 12.72 4.79
C TRP A 980 -38.51 12.36 3.88
N TYR A 981 -39.19 11.23 4.12
CA TYR A 981 -40.40 10.85 3.39
C TYR A 981 -41.58 11.79 3.68
N TYR A 982 -41.86 12.09 4.96
CA TYR A 982 -42.91 13.05 5.32
C TYR A 982 -42.61 14.47 4.80
N PHE A 983 -41.34 14.89 4.87
CA PHE A 983 -40.87 16.15 4.32
C PHE A 983 -41.04 16.22 2.79
N SER A 984 -40.76 15.13 2.08
CA SER A 984 -40.99 15.04 0.63
C SER A 984 -42.48 15.20 0.29
N ILE A 985 -43.37 14.50 1.00
CA ILE A 985 -44.82 14.61 0.76
C ILE A 985 -45.33 16.02 1.08
N ALA A 986 -44.88 16.61 2.18
CA ALA A 986 -45.29 17.96 2.55
C ALA A 986 -44.89 18.98 1.47
N ASN A 987 -43.64 18.92 0.98
CA ASN A 987 -43.17 19.76 -0.12
C ASN A 987 -43.93 19.49 -1.43
N LYS A 988 -44.25 18.23 -1.74
CA LYS A 988 -45.08 17.86 -2.89
C LYS A 988 -46.47 18.51 -2.82
N LYS A 989 -47.10 18.52 -1.64
CA LYS A 989 -48.42 19.14 -1.43
C LYS A 989 -48.39 20.66 -1.52
N LEU A 990 -47.25 21.28 -1.19
CA LEU A 990 -47.00 22.72 -1.39
C LEU A 990 -46.58 23.08 -2.83
N GLY A 991 -46.45 22.11 -3.74
CA GLY A 991 -46.00 22.34 -5.11
C GLY A 991 -44.50 22.58 -5.26
N ARG A 992 -43.71 22.38 -4.20
CA ARG A 992 -42.24 22.51 -4.20
C ARG A 992 -41.60 21.20 -4.68
N PHE A 993 -41.76 20.91 -5.98
CA PHE A 993 -41.41 19.61 -6.53
C PHE A 993 -39.90 19.32 -6.50
N SER A 994 -39.03 20.32 -6.67
CA SER A 994 -37.57 20.14 -6.63
C SER A 994 -37.07 19.68 -5.25
N GLU A 995 -37.53 20.34 -4.20
CA GLU A 995 -37.24 19.99 -2.80
C GLU A 995 -37.83 18.62 -2.43
N ALA A 996 -39.04 18.33 -2.92
CA ALA A 996 -39.69 17.05 -2.73
C ALA A 996 -38.93 15.89 -3.39
N ILE A 997 -38.39 16.08 -4.60
CA ILE A 997 -37.57 15.09 -5.31
C ILE A 997 -36.27 14.85 -4.54
N SER A 998 -35.53 15.92 -4.19
CA SER A 998 -34.29 15.79 -3.43
C SER A 998 -34.48 15.04 -2.12
N ALA A 999 -35.57 15.33 -1.40
CA ALA A 999 -35.92 14.61 -0.18
C ALA A 999 -36.26 13.13 -0.44
N SER A 1000 -37.00 12.82 -1.51
CA SER A 1000 -37.39 11.44 -1.84
C SER A 1000 -36.23 10.61 -2.40
N GLU A 1001 -35.28 11.23 -3.10
CA GLU A 1001 -34.02 10.61 -3.54
C GLU A 1001 -33.14 10.24 -2.33
N LYS A 1002 -33.04 11.12 -1.32
CA LYS A 1002 -32.35 10.80 -0.05
C LYS A 1002 -32.96 9.58 0.64
N VAL A 1003 -34.30 9.44 0.62
CA VAL A 1003 -34.97 8.23 1.12
C VAL A 1003 -34.64 7.03 0.24
N ALA A 1004 -34.61 7.18 -1.09
CA ALA A 1004 -34.31 6.08 -2.01
C ALA A 1004 -32.86 5.57 -1.90
N ILE A 1005 -31.90 6.43 -1.57
CA ILE A 1005 -30.50 6.02 -1.30
C ILE A 1005 -30.42 5.17 -0.02
N LYS A 1006 -31.12 5.58 1.05
CA LYS A 1006 -31.11 4.88 2.34
C LYS A 1006 -31.99 3.62 2.36
N GLN A 1007 -33.11 3.66 1.67
CA GLN A 1007 -34.11 2.58 1.62
C GLN A 1007 -34.50 2.31 0.15
N PRO A 1008 -33.64 1.64 -0.62
CA PRO A 1008 -33.83 1.45 -2.08
C PRO A 1008 -35.06 0.64 -2.47
N ASN A 1009 -35.64 -0.11 -1.52
CA ASN A 1009 -36.79 -1.00 -1.72
C ASN A 1009 -38.07 -0.48 -1.03
N ASN A 1010 -38.12 0.77 -0.56
CA ASN A 1010 -39.33 1.34 0.05
C ASN A 1010 -40.35 1.73 -1.03
N ILE A 1011 -41.34 0.85 -1.25
CA ILE A 1011 -42.37 1.00 -2.29
C ILE A 1011 -43.13 2.33 -2.16
N ASN A 1012 -43.52 2.74 -0.96
CA ASN A 1012 -44.27 3.98 -0.75
C ASN A 1012 -43.47 5.22 -1.18
N ASN A 1013 -42.16 5.24 -0.89
CA ASN A 1013 -41.28 6.31 -1.35
C ASN A 1013 -41.06 6.26 -2.86
N LEU A 1014 -40.84 5.07 -3.44
CA LEU A 1014 -40.65 4.92 -4.89
C LEU A 1014 -41.89 5.37 -5.67
N VAL A 1015 -43.10 5.04 -5.20
CA VAL A 1015 -44.36 5.56 -5.77
C VAL A 1015 -44.39 7.09 -5.70
N ASN A 1016 -44.01 7.67 -4.55
CA ASN A 1016 -43.96 9.13 -4.41
C ASN A 1016 -42.94 9.78 -5.36
N LEU A 1017 -41.76 9.18 -5.51
CA LEU A 1017 -40.67 9.65 -6.38
C LEU A 1017 -41.04 9.55 -7.86
N SER A 1018 -41.60 8.42 -8.30
CA SER A 1018 -42.09 8.23 -9.67
C SER A 1018 -43.16 9.25 -10.02
N ASP A 1019 -44.12 9.49 -9.12
CA ASP A 1019 -45.15 10.51 -9.32
C ASP A 1019 -44.58 11.93 -9.32
N LEU A 1020 -43.54 12.22 -8.53
CA LEU A 1020 -42.85 13.52 -8.54
C LEU A 1020 -42.14 13.80 -9.87
N TYR A 1021 -41.41 12.83 -10.43
CA TYR A 1021 -40.81 12.99 -11.76
C TYR A 1021 -41.88 13.16 -12.85
N ARG A 1022 -43.01 12.43 -12.76
CA ARG A 1022 -44.15 12.61 -13.66
C ARG A 1022 -44.72 14.03 -13.58
N LEU A 1023 -44.84 14.60 -12.37
CA LEU A 1023 -45.33 15.97 -12.15
C LEU A 1023 -44.36 17.03 -12.69
N GLN A 1024 -43.04 16.78 -12.64
CA GLN A 1024 -42.02 17.63 -13.29
C GLN A 1024 -41.86 17.41 -14.79
N ARG A 1025 -42.65 16.49 -15.39
CA ARG A 1025 -42.57 16.10 -16.81
C ARG A 1025 -41.28 15.36 -17.19
N GLU A 1026 -40.57 14.79 -16.22
CA GLU A 1026 -39.45 13.86 -16.46
C GLU A 1026 -39.98 12.44 -16.66
N TYR A 1027 -40.70 12.24 -17.77
CA TYR A 1027 -41.46 11.00 -18.02
C TYR A 1027 -40.59 9.73 -18.12
N VAL A 1028 -39.35 9.85 -18.60
CA VAL A 1028 -38.41 8.73 -18.73
C VAL A 1028 -38.02 8.17 -17.36
N ARG A 1029 -37.54 9.03 -16.45
CA ARG A 1029 -37.19 8.63 -15.08
C ARG A 1029 -38.39 8.15 -14.28
N ALA A 1030 -39.54 8.80 -14.48
CA ALA A 1030 -40.79 8.37 -13.86
C ALA A 1030 -41.15 6.92 -14.27
N LYS A 1031 -40.98 6.58 -15.56
CA LYS A 1031 -41.20 5.22 -16.10
C LYS A 1031 -40.23 4.21 -15.53
N GLU A 1032 -38.93 4.52 -15.47
CA GLU A 1032 -37.90 3.64 -14.90
C GLU A 1032 -38.22 3.26 -13.45
N ILE A 1033 -38.60 4.24 -12.62
CA ILE A 1033 -38.94 3.98 -11.23
C ILE A 1033 -40.26 3.22 -11.11
N ALA A 1034 -41.24 3.51 -11.98
CA ALA A 1034 -42.50 2.76 -11.98
C ALA A 1034 -42.32 1.28 -12.35
N ILE A 1035 -41.41 0.96 -13.29
CA ILE A 1035 -41.03 -0.42 -13.60
C ILE A 1035 -40.38 -1.07 -12.38
N LYS A 1036 -39.43 -0.39 -11.73
CA LYS A 1036 -38.79 -0.88 -10.50
C LYS A 1036 -39.79 -1.19 -9.38
N ILE A 1037 -40.89 -0.43 -9.27
CA ILE A 1037 -41.96 -0.72 -8.30
C ILE A 1037 -42.68 -2.00 -8.67
N LEU A 1038 -42.98 -2.24 -9.95
CA LEU A 1038 -43.65 -3.47 -10.40
C LEU A 1038 -42.76 -4.71 -10.31
N ASP A 1039 -41.44 -4.56 -10.39
CA ASP A 1039 -40.50 -5.65 -10.12
C ASP A 1039 -40.54 -6.08 -8.64
N LEU A 1040 -40.74 -5.12 -7.72
CA LEU A 1040 -40.85 -5.38 -6.28
C LEU A 1040 -42.26 -5.82 -5.85
N ASP A 1041 -43.30 -5.25 -6.46
CA ASP A 1041 -44.72 -5.53 -6.21
C ASP A 1041 -45.52 -5.49 -7.53
N PRO A 1042 -45.66 -6.64 -8.22
CA PRO A 1042 -46.36 -6.72 -9.50
C PRO A 1042 -47.85 -6.33 -9.44
N GLN A 1043 -48.46 -6.33 -8.24
CA GLN A 1043 -49.87 -5.96 -8.05
C GLN A 1043 -50.06 -4.48 -7.68
N ASN A 1044 -49.00 -3.67 -7.68
CA ASN A 1044 -49.09 -2.27 -7.26
C ASN A 1044 -49.93 -1.41 -8.22
N GLU A 1045 -51.17 -1.11 -7.84
CA GLU A 1045 -52.12 -0.34 -8.65
C GLU A 1045 -51.66 1.11 -8.91
N ASN A 1046 -50.91 1.72 -7.99
CA ASN A 1046 -50.41 3.09 -8.17
C ASN A 1046 -49.33 3.16 -9.27
N ALA A 1047 -48.41 2.19 -9.32
CA ALA A 1047 -47.40 2.13 -10.36
C ALA A 1047 -48.00 1.87 -11.75
N LYS A 1048 -48.97 0.95 -11.86
CA LYS A 1048 -49.72 0.71 -13.11
C LYS A 1048 -50.44 1.97 -13.59
N LYS A 1049 -51.07 2.71 -12.67
CA LYS A 1049 -51.74 3.97 -12.98
C LYS A 1049 -50.76 5.03 -13.49
N ILE A 1050 -49.62 5.20 -12.81
CA ILE A 1050 -48.56 6.14 -13.23
C ILE A 1050 -48.03 5.79 -14.62
N LEU A 1051 -47.75 4.51 -14.92
CA LEU A 1051 -47.32 4.07 -16.25
C LEU A 1051 -48.35 4.38 -17.33
N LYS A 1052 -49.63 4.08 -17.09
CA LYS A 1052 -50.72 4.40 -18.03
C LYS A 1052 -50.87 5.91 -18.28
N GLU A 1053 -50.65 6.74 -17.26
CA GLU A 1053 -50.67 8.20 -17.41
C GLU A 1053 -49.44 8.74 -18.16
N ILE A 1054 -48.30 8.05 -18.09
CA ILE A 1054 -47.06 8.39 -18.81
C ILE A 1054 -47.14 7.95 -20.28
N GLU A 1055 -47.64 6.74 -20.57
CA GLU A 1055 -47.75 6.19 -21.93
C GLU A 1055 -48.68 6.99 -22.85
N ASN A 1056 -49.61 7.77 -22.29
CA ASN A 1056 -50.45 8.68 -23.07
C ASN A 1056 -49.77 10.03 -23.37
N LYS A 1057 -48.57 10.28 -22.83
CA LYS A 1057 -47.87 11.58 -22.89
C LYS A 1057 -46.45 11.52 -23.48
N ILE A 1058 -45.84 10.33 -23.50
CA ILE A 1058 -44.68 9.99 -24.34
C ILE A 1058 -45.23 9.60 -25.71
#